data_AF-A0A4V3WSF9-F1
#
_entry.id   AF-A0A4V3WSF9-F1
#
_cell.length_a   1.000
_cell.length_b   1.000
_cell.length_c   1.000
_cell.angle_alpha   90.00
_cell.angle_beta   90.00
_cell.angle_gamma   90.00
#
_symmetry.space_group_name_H-M   'P 1'
#
loop_
_entity.id
_entity.type
_entity.pdbx_description
1 polymer ?
#
loop_
_entity_poly.entity_id
_entity_poly.type
_entity_poly.pdbx_seq_one_letter_code
_entity_poly.pdbx_strand_id
1 'polypeptide(L)'
;MWTAWAPAYCSTIHATSNCSPSSPTAPMTPVWSAARPNWASPEYATREQRRPSDHMTPRRLRPCRHPMHSGCMSNTQTTHRTHTTALRMCAYIAPLVAQCIMLAALLVRQQWLFALMIGSGCCATAATMVLTLLQSRPTSFDSGADGAHTPAHACDTINEDMVRACTGTTLERLLNMADDAAPFRTMCHMWARTACSTHPPGCAARIGTDPFGEPLTIDLERHGPHAIVAGTTGSGKSVLLQDWCVALAATHPPQALQFVLLDFKGGSAMECLCALPHVRGCVNDLDLKYATRALRALERELDRRERLAAALGVSDLMHAACPVARLVIVVDEFHMLHGQLPDYTDRLVRIASLGRSLGMHLVVCTQNPLGQISASMKANMSLRICLRVRDALQSQEMIGSDAAAHLSAVAPGMAILMEDDERRVFRCAHIEDIDAFIRNIARCARVHACTAPPPLFTDGLPDRVSPQSLPDTCAPGHLPLGLVDDGVAVAPFVIDTRTGPLAVVGQHGRGKSALLRWIEQAAPVYGVTAVCTDDADELLDPLCMDARAGAVRAQLRDPRAFTVFALSSTRRLRIPEHCTRRLILPCGERAVDLADGIPADLLNTMDGEDMRTPGRAVYIDSGVAQLVQLMAAS
;
A
#
# COMPACT_ATOMS: atom_id res chain seq x y z
N MET A 1 -18.67 -39.25 27.06
CA MET A 1 -19.22 -39.46 25.70
C MET A 1 -19.00 -38.17 24.91
N TRP A 2 -18.93 -38.26 23.58
CA TRP A 2 -18.35 -37.27 22.64
C TRP A 2 -16.83 -37.39 22.50
N THR A 3 -16.46 -38.23 21.52
CA THR A 3 -15.13 -38.35 20.92
C THR A 3 -15.24 -37.95 19.44
N ALA A 4 -14.13 -37.44 18.89
CA ALA A 4 -13.86 -37.24 17.46
C ALA A 4 -14.73 -36.22 16.69
N TRP A 5 -14.08 -35.16 16.20
CA TRP A 5 -13.69 -35.06 14.78
C TRP A 5 -12.69 -33.90 14.62
N ALA A 6 -11.54 -34.15 14.00
CA ALA A 6 -10.54 -33.15 13.63
C ALA A 6 -10.04 -33.48 12.22
N PRO A 7 -10.16 -32.56 11.23
CA PRO A 7 -9.62 -32.80 9.90
C PRO A 7 -8.10 -32.64 9.90
N ALA A 8 -7.38 -33.68 9.49
CA ALA A 8 -5.95 -33.58 9.24
C ALA A 8 -5.71 -32.85 7.90
N TYR A 9 -4.98 -31.74 7.93
CA TYR A 9 -4.45 -31.15 6.69
C TYR A 9 -3.31 -32.02 6.15
N CYS A 10 -3.44 -32.42 4.89
CA CYS A 10 -2.54 -33.38 4.26
C CYS A 10 -1.27 -32.68 3.77
N SER A 11 -0.13 -32.96 4.39
CA SER A 11 1.19 -32.67 3.84
C SER A 11 1.82 -33.98 3.33
N THR A 12 2.04 -34.09 2.02
CA THR A 12 2.79 -35.20 1.45
C THR A 12 3.51 -34.77 0.17
N ILE A 13 4.83 -34.61 0.28
CA ILE A 13 5.76 -34.80 -0.84
C ILE A 13 6.67 -35.95 -0.41
N HIS A 14 6.74 -37.00 -1.25
CA HIS A 14 7.54 -38.19 -0.96
C HIS A 14 9.04 -37.92 -1.17
N ALA A 15 9.85 -38.37 -0.22
CA ALA A 15 11.21 -38.83 -0.46
C ALA A 15 11.45 -40.08 0.40
N THR A 16 11.99 -41.14 -0.21
CA THR A 16 12.06 -42.49 0.37
C THR A 16 13.47 -42.86 0.84
N SER A 17 13.62 -43.31 2.08
CA SER A 17 14.62 -44.34 2.46
C SER A 17 14.33 -44.95 3.83
N ASN A 18 14.58 -46.26 3.96
CA ASN A 18 14.34 -47.05 5.17
C ASN A 18 15.37 -46.75 6.28
N CYS A 19 14.93 -46.76 7.55
CA CYS A 19 15.43 -47.68 8.59
C CYS A 19 14.77 -47.41 9.97
N SER A 20 14.67 -48.47 10.78
CA SER A 20 14.09 -48.47 12.13
C SER A 20 14.65 -49.66 12.93
N PRO A 21 14.46 -49.78 14.26
CA PRO A 21 14.23 -48.75 15.28
C PRO A 21 15.16 -48.88 16.52
N SER A 22 15.30 -47.84 17.34
CA SER A 22 15.65 -48.00 18.77
C SER A 22 15.27 -46.78 19.63
N SER A 23 14.25 -46.94 20.47
CA SER A 23 13.93 -46.07 21.62
C SER A 23 14.60 -46.59 22.90
N PRO A 24 14.84 -45.76 23.95
CA PRO A 24 13.79 -45.58 24.96
C PRO A 24 13.68 -44.19 25.65
N THR A 25 12.44 -43.78 25.87
CA THR A 25 11.87 -43.01 27.01
C THR A 25 12.76 -42.22 27.99
N ALA A 26 12.47 -40.91 28.15
CA ALA A 26 12.07 -40.27 29.42
C ALA A 26 11.57 -38.81 29.19
N PRO A 27 10.65 -38.25 30.01
CA PRO A 27 10.05 -36.93 29.77
C PRO A 27 10.65 -35.80 30.64
N MET A 28 10.71 -34.57 30.10
CA MET A 28 10.86 -33.35 30.92
C MET A 28 9.94 -32.22 30.43
N THR A 29 9.26 -31.59 31.39
CA THR A 29 8.39 -30.42 31.25
C THR A 29 9.19 -29.12 31.13
N PRO A 30 8.85 -28.19 30.22
CA PRO A 30 9.36 -26.83 30.26
C PRO A 30 8.45 -25.91 31.10
N VAL A 31 9.00 -25.34 32.17
CA VAL A 31 8.42 -24.21 32.91
C VAL A 31 8.53 -22.94 32.06
N TRP A 32 7.42 -22.25 31.83
CA TRP A 32 7.42 -20.94 31.15
C TRP A 32 7.57 -19.80 32.16
N SER A 33 8.76 -19.20 32.23
CA SER A 33 8.99 -17.94 32.92
C SER A 33 8.66 -16.76 32.01
N ALA A 34 7.69 -15.93 32.41
CA ALA A 34 7.27 -14.78 31.61
C ALA A 34 8.22 -13.59 31.82
N ALA A 35 8.93 -13.16 30.78
CA ALA A 35 9.67 -11.90 30.76
C ALA A 35 8.86 -10.82 30.03
N ARG A 36 8.62 -9.67 30.68
CA ARG A 36 8.04 -8.47 30.07
C ARG A 36 9.16 -7.51 29.67
N PRO A 37 9.12 -6.85 28.50
CA PRO A 37 9.92 -5.65 28.26
C PRO A 37 9.30 -4.44 28.96
N ASN A 38 10.10 -3.75 29.78
CA ASN A 38 9.78 -2.38 30.22
C ASN A 38 10.16 -1.40 29.10
N TRP A 39 9.26 -0.47 28.79
CA TRP A 39 9.63 0.77 28.09
C TRP A 39 9.81 1.87 29.13
N ALA A 40 10.97 2.54 29.11
CA ALA A 40 11.29 3.64 30.01
C ALA A 40 11.43 4.93 29.18
N SER A 41 10.61 5.93 29.49
CA SER A 41 10.69 7.27 28.93
C SER A 41 11.66 8.16 29.74
N PRO A 42 12.53 8.98 29.12
CA PRO A 42 13.42 9.86 29.85
C PRO A 42 12.69 11.12 30.35
N GLU A 43 13.02 11.53 31.58
CA GLU A 43 12.56 12.78 32.19
C GLU A 43 13.35 13.99 31.65
N TYR A 44 12.69 15.14 31.53
CA TYR A 44 13.34 16.45 31.61
C TYR A 44 12.62 17.29 32.69
N ALA A 45 13.39 17.87 33.60
CA ALA A 45 12.88 18.37 34.87
C ALA A 45 12.88 19.90 34.98
N THR A 46 11.77 20.45 35.49
CA THR A 46 11.65 21.76 36.20
C THR A 46 12.03 23.05 35.44
N ARG A 47 11.45 24.23 35.64
CA ARG A 47 10.66 24.93 36.68
C ARG A 47 9.65 25.85 35.93
N GLU A 48 8.64 26.54 36.48
CA GLU A 48 8.52 27.20 37.78
C GLU A 48 7.03 27.49 38.14
N GLN A 49 6.76 27.89 39.38
CA GLN A 49 5.40 28.04 39.92
C GLN A 49 4.81 29.44 39.69
N ARG A 50 3.47 29.53 39.45
CA ARG A 50 2.55 30.48 40.13
C ARG A 50 1.06 30.25 39.76
N ARG A 51 0.21 30.22 40.80
CA ARG A 51 -1.24 30.49 40.85
C ARG A 51 -1.45 31.54 41.97
N PRO A 52 -2.65 32.13 42.19
CA PRO A 52 -3.88 32.14 41.38
C PRO A 52 -4.01 33.52 40.68
N SER A 53 -5.15 34.17 40.39
CA SER A 53 -6.61 33.91 40.51
C SER A 53 -7.37 34.74 39.46
N ASP A 54 -8.65 34.40 39.20
CA ASP A 54 -9.81 35.32 39.39
C ASP A 54 -11.07 34.80 38.68
N HIS A 55 -12.15 34.60 39.45
CA HIS A 55 -13.49 34.40 38.93
C HIS A 55 -14.14 35.75 38.64
N MET A 56 -14.49 36.03 37.38
CA MET A 56 -15.32 37.20 37.08
C MET A 56 -16.26 37.00 35.89
N THR A 57 -17.39 36.33 36.14
CA THR A 57 -18.60 36.48 35.32
C THR A 57 -19.27 37.82 35.62
N PRO A 58 -19.77 38.53 34.61
CA PRO A 58 -21.04 39.24 34.83
C PRO A 58 -22.06 39.13 33.68
N ARG A 59 -23.31 38.92 34.12
CA ARG A 59 -24.55 39.52 33.62
C ARG A 59 -25.05 39.20 32.19
N ARG A 60 -26.03 38.29 32.21
CA ARG A 60 -27.36 38.41 31.55
C ARG A 60 -27.71 39.83 31.07
N LEU A 61 -28.16 39.94 29.82
CA LEU A 61 -29.18 40.91 29.39
C LEU A 61 -30.48 40.17 29.04
N ARG A 62 -31.61 40.81 29.32
CA ARG A 62 -32.97 40.25 29.15
C ARG A 62 -33.60 40.68 27.81
N PRO A 63 -34.69 40.02 27.36
CA PRO A 63 -35.09 40.03 25.96
C PRO A 63 -35.96 41.23 25.56
N CYS A 64 -35.84 41.66 24.30
CA CYS A 64 -36.84 42.49 23.64
C CYS A 64 -37.91 41.59 22.95
N ARG A 65 -39.18 42.01 23.04
CA ARG A 65 -40.34 41.28 22.52
C ARG A 65 -41.05 42.09 21.43
N HIS A 66 -41.60 41.36 20.44
CA HIS A 66 -42.68 41.76 19.52
C HIS A 66 -42.35 42.77 18.39
N PRO A 67 -43.15 42.78 17.29
CA PRO A 67 -44.37 41.99 17.04
C PRO A 67 -44.28 40.99 15.86
N MET A 68 -45.31 40.14 15.76
CA MET A 68 -45.58 39.35 14.55
C MET A 68 -46.10 40.27 13.44
N HIS A 69 -45.66 40.03 12.20
CA HIS A 69 -46.41 40.43 11.01
C HIS A 69 -46.47 39.26 10.03
N SER A 70 -47.67 38.70 9.86
CA SER A 70 -48.04 37.88 8.70
C SER A 70 -48.22 38.82 7.50
N GLY A 71 -47.49 38.56 6.40
CA GLY A 71 -47.51 39.47 5.24
C GLY A 71 -46.82 38.90 4.01
N CYS A 72 -47.64 38.28 3.15
CA CYS A 72 -47.46 38.06 1.71
C CYS A 72 -46.10 38.47 1.06
N MET A 73 -45.27 37.49 0.68
CA MET A 73 -44.19 37.66 -0.30
C MET A 73 -44.19 36.52 -1.34
N SER A 74 -45.25 36.48 -2.16
CA SER A 74 -45.38 35.55 -3.29
C SER A 74 -45.39 36.31 -4.62
N ASN A 75 -44.33 37.08 -4.93
CA ASN A 75 -44.16 37.66 -6.28
C ASN A 75 -42.71 38.03 -6.70
N THR A 76 -41.67 37.50 -6.04
CA THR A 76 -40.26 37.80 -6.37
C THR A 76 -39.53 36.72 -7.17
N GLN A 77 -40.15 35.55 -7.39
CA GLN A 77 -39.55 34.45 -8.18
C GLN A 77 -39.81 34.54 -9.70
N THR A 78 -40.85 35.26 -10.12
CA THR A 78 -41.22 35.43 -11.54
C THR A 78 -40.27 36.37 -12.28
N THR A 79 -39.76 37.42 -11.63
CA THR A 79 -38.78 38.36 -12.21
C THR A 79 -37.38 37.76 -12.35
N HIS A 80 -36.93 36.90 -11.42
CA HIS A 80 -35.60 36.26 -11.54
C HIS A 80 -35.49 35.27 -12.72
N ARG A 81 -36.59 34.66 -13.17
CA ARG A 81 -36.59 33.73 -14.31
C ARG A 81 -36.49 34.44 -15.66
N THR A 82 -37.05 35.63 -15.84
CA THR A 82 -36.95 36.37 -17.11
C THR A 82 -35.54 36.92 -17.34
N HIS A 83 -34.84 37.35 -16.28
CA HIS A 83 -33.47 37.86 -16.39
C HIS A 83 -32.45 36.78 -16.80
N THR A 84 -32.59 35.53 -16.32
CA THR A 84 -31.64 34.45 -16.66
C THR A 84 -31.77 33.99 -18.11
N THR A 85 -32.99 33.98 -18.69
CA THR A 85 -33.18 33.68 -20.11
C THR A 85 -32.61 34.78 -21.00
N ALA A 86 -32.83 36.06 -20.65
CA ALA A 86 -32.27 37.20 -21.38
C ALA A 86 -30.73 37.21 -21.35
N LEU A 87 -30.11 36.96 -20.19
CA LEU A 87 -28.64 36.85 -20.05
C LEU A 87 -28.07 35.70 -20.91
N ARG A 88 -28.75 34.54 -20.96
CA ARG A 88 -28.35 33.43 -21.84
C ARG A 88 -28.44 33.81 -23.32
N MET A 89 -29.48 34.52 -23.76
CA MET A 89 -29.57 34.98 -25.16
C MET A 89 -28.44 35.96 -25.51
N CYS A 90 -28.13 36.93 -24.65
CA CYS A 90 -27.03 37.86 -24.87
C CYS A 90 -25.67 37.16 -25.04
N ALA A 91 -25.43 36.08 -24.29
CA ALA A 91 -24.19 35.30 -24.37
C ALA A 91 -23.98 34.58 -25.73
N TYR A 92 -25.06 34.21 -26.43
CA TYR A 92 -24.97 33.56 -27.75
C TYR A 92 -25.10 34.53 -28.94
N ILE A 93 -25.81 35.64 -28.77
CA ILE A 93 -25.96 36.66 -29.83
C ILE A 93 -24.64 37.39 -30.11
N ALA A 94 -23.87 37.76 -29.08
CA ALA A 94 -22.64 38.53 -29.27
C ALA A 94 -21.55 37.78 -30.08
N PRO A 95 -21.25 36.48 -29.82
CA PRO A 95 -20.33 35.70 -30.66
C PRO A 95 -20.82 35.55 -32.10
N LEU A 96 -22.11 35.29 -32.32
CA LEU A 96 -22.68 35.12 -33.66
C LEU A 96 -22.56 36.41 -34.48
N VAL A 97 -22.86 37.57 -33.89
CA VAL A 97 -22.68 38.88 -34.54
C VAL A 97 -21.21 39.13 -34.90
N ALA A 98 -20.27 38.84 -33.99
CA ALA A 98 -18.84 38.99 -34.26
C ALA A 98 -18.36 38.06 -35.40
N GLN A 99 -18.80 36.80 -35.42
CA GLN A 99 -18.50 35.85 -36.49
C GLN A 99 -19.07 36.30 -37.84
N CYS A 100 -20.31 36.82 -37.89
CA CYS A 100 -20.91 37.37 -39.10
C CYS A 100 -20.18 38.61 -39.62
N ILE A 101 -19.75 39.53 -38.76
CA ILE A 101 -18.94 40.70 -39.13
C ILE A 101 -17.60 40.26 -39.72
N MET A 102 -16.92 39.30 -39.08
CA MET A 102 -15.65 38.76 -39.55
C MET A 102 -15.80 38.02 -40.89
N LEU A 103 -16.87 37.23 -41.07
CA LEU A 103 -17.20 36.56 -42.32
C LEU A 103 -17.44 37.57 -43.46
N ALA A 104 -18.20 38.64 -43.21
CA ALA A 104 -18.41 39.71 -44.19
C ALA A 104 -17.10 40.41 -44.57
N ALA A 105 -16.22 40.70 -43.59
CA ALA A 105 -14.92 41.31 -43.85
C ALA A 105 -14.00 40.40 -44.71
N LEU A 106 -14.05 39.08 -44.52
CA LEU A 106 -13.28 38.11 -45.31
C LEU A 106 -13.81 37.96 -46.73
N LEU A 107 -15.13 38.01 -46.92
CA LEU A 107 -15.76 38.01 -48.24
C LEU A 107 -15.41 39.28 -49.05
N VAL A 108 -15.43 40.45 -48.42
CA VAL A 108 -14.97 41.71 -49.04
C VAL A 108 -13.49 41.65 -49.45
N ARG A 109 -12.66 40.92 -48.71
CA ARG A 109 -11.24 40.67 -49.03
C ARG A 109 -11.00 39.48 -49.96
N GLN A 110 -12.05 38.84 -50.49
CA GLN A 110 -11.98 37.64 -51.35
C GLN A 110 -11.19 36.46 -50.73
N GLN A 111 -11.18 36.35 -49.40
CA GLN A 111 -10.46 35.29 -48.67
C GLN A 111 -11.33 34.04 -48.49
N TRP A 112 -11.72 33.42 -49.61
CA TRP A 112 -12.73 32.35 -49.71
C TRP A 112 -12.48 31.14 -48.79
N LEU A 113 -11.22 30.69 -48.64
CA LEU A 113 -10.87 29.57 -47.75
C LEU A 113 -11.16 29.87 -46.27
N PHE A 114 -10.81 31.08 -45.81
CA PHE A 114 -11.07 31.50 -44.43
C PHE A 114 -12.55 31.81 -44.19
N ALA A 115 -13.25 32.35 -45.20
CA ALA A 115 -14.69 32.53 -45.16
C ALA A 115 -15.46 31.20 -45.04
N LEU A 116 -15.04 30.15 -45.76
CA LEU A 116 -15.62 28.80 -45.62
C LEU A 116 -15.44 28.23 -44.22
N MET A 117 -14.24 28.38 -43.63
CA MET A 117 -13.95 27.89 -42.27
C MET A 117 -14.79 28.61 -41.20
N ILE A 118 -14.98 29.92 -41.32
CA ILE A 118 -15.78 30.69 -40.35
C ILE A 118 -17.29 30.50 -40.58
N GLY A 119 -17.72 30.29 -41.83
CA GLY A 119 -19.11 29.99 -42.17
C GLY A 119 -19.64 28.74 -41.48
N SER A 120 -18.85 27.66 -41.40
CA SER A 120 -19.26 26.45 -40.65
C SER A 120 -19.38 26.72 -39.14
N GLY A 121 -18.54 27.60 -38.59
CA GLY A 121 -18.65 28.08 -37.22
C GLY A 121 -19.97 28.82 -36.93
N CYS A 122 -20.38 29.72 -37.83
CA CYS A 122 -21.67 30.42 -37.75
C CYS A 122 -22.86 29.45 -37.77
N CYS A 123 -22.80 28.39 -38.59
CA CYS A 123 -23.85 27.37 -38.64
C CYS A 123 -23.96 26.58 -37.33
N ALA A 124 -22.83 26.22 -36.70
CA ALA A 124 -22.81 25.50 -35.44
C ALA A 124 -23.35 26.34 -34.27
N THR A 125 -22.96 27.62 -34.18
CA THR A 125 -23.47 28.55 -33.14
C THR A 125 -24.97 28.84 -33.33
N ALA A 126 -25.43 29.04 -34.56
CA ALA A 126 -26.85 29.19 -34.87
C ALA A 126 -27.67 27.93 -34.53
N ALA A 127 -27.19 26.73 -34.87
CA ALA A 127 -27.86 25.47 -34.54
C ALA A 127 -27.98 25.27 -33.01
N THR A 128 -26.92 25.59 -32.26
CA THR A 128 -26.93 25.52 -30.79
C THR A 128 -27.95 26.49 -30.17
N MET A 129 -28.06 27.71 -30.73
CA MET A 129 -29.06 28.69 -30.30
C MET A 129 -30.49 28.19 -30.57
N VAL A 130 -30.75 27.61 -31.75
CA VAL A 130 -32.07 27.03 -32.09
C VAL A 130 -32.44 25.86 -31.18
N LEU A 131 -31.50 24.95 -30.89
CA LEU A 131 -31.75 23.85 -29.95
C LEU A 131 -32.09 24.35 -28.55
N THR A 132 -31.39 25.38 -28.07
CA THR A 132 -31.66 26.02 -26.76
C THR A 132 -33.04 26.69 -26.72
N LEU A 133 -33.47 27.30 -27.83
CA LEU A 133 -34.82 27.88 -27.96
C LEU A 133 -35.90 26.79 -27.99
N LEU A 134 -35.68 25.68 -28.71
CA LEU A 134 -36.61 24.55 -28.78
C LEU A 134 -36.78 23.85 -27.42
N GLN A 135 -35.71 23.76 -26.62
CA GLN A 135 -35.73 23.23 -25.25
C GLN A 135 -36.48 24.13 -24.24
N SER A 136 -36.83 25.37 -24.59
CA SER A 136 -37.51 26.31 -23.68
C SER A 136 -39.05 26.25 -23.68
N ARG A 137 -39.67 25.24 -24.30
CA ARG A 137 -41.12 25.00 -24.20
C ARG A 137 -41.47 24.20 -22.93
N PRO A 138 -42.29 24.73 -22.01
CA PRO A 138 -42.81 23.93 -20.91
C PRO A 138 -43.88 22.97 -21.43
N THR A 139 -43.64 21.66 -21.32
CA THR A 139 -44.66 20.64 -21.55
C THR A 139 -45.58 20.53 -20.34
N SER A 140 -46.64 21.34 -20.33
CA SER A 140 -47.80 21.08 -19.47
C SER A 140 -48.60 19.91 -20.05
N PHE A 141 -48.51 18.74 -19.43
CA PHE A 141 -49.37 17.60 -19.72
C PHE A 141 -50.24 17.28 -18.51
N ASP A 142 -51.53 17.12 -18.75
CA ASP A 142 -52.54 16.82 -17.73
C ASP A 142 -52.30 15.44 -17.08
N SER A 143 -52.53 15.38 -15.77
CA SER A 143 -52.51 14.14 -15.00
C SER A 143 -53.83 13.38 -15.17
N GLY A 144 -53.90 12.47 -16.15
CA GLY A 144 -54.89 11.40 -16.22
C GLY A 144 -54.36 10.13 -15.53
N ALA A 145 -55.21 9.47 -14.74
CA ALA A 145 -54.84 8.23 -14.06
C ALA A 145 -54.87 7.03 -15.01
N ASP A 146 -53.85 6.16 -14.93
CA ASP A 146 -54.00 4.72 -14.66
C ASP A 146 -52.61 4.05 -14.53
N GLY A 147 -52.54 2.95 -13.79
CA GLY A 147 -51.28 2.40 -13.29
C GLY A 147 -50.60 1.35 -14.17
N ALA A 148 -49.27 1.43 -14.29
CA ALA A 148 -48.38 0.29 -14.52
C ALA A 148 -46.95 0.63 -14.04
N HIS A 149 -46.38 -0.18 -13.15
CA HIS A 149 -45.02 0.05 -12.63
C HIS A 149 -43.95 -0.27 -13.70
N THR A 150 -43.19 0.74 -14.12
CA THR A 150 -41.89 0.56 -14.78
C THR A 150 -40.92 1.65 -14.29
N PRO A 151 -39.86 1.34 -13.52
CA PRO A 151 -38.93 2.34 -13.04
C PRO A 151 -37.87 2.62 -14.12
N ALA A 152 -38.15 3.58 -15.00
CA ALA A 152 -37.15 4.15 -15.91
C ALA A 152 -36.94 5.63 -15.57
N HIS A 153 -35.66 6.03 -15.42
CA HIS A 153 -35.19 7.39 -15.13
C HIS A 153 -35.53 7.97 -13.75
N ALA A 154 -34.74 7.58 -12.74
CA ALA A 154 -34.74 8.20 -11.41
C ALA A 154 -33.33 8.35 -10.81
N CYS A 155 -32.39 9.04 -11.49
CA CYS A 155 -31.07 9.35 -10.90
C CYS A 155 -30.30 10.56 -11.51
N ASP A 156 -30.94 11.72 -11.68
CA ASP A 156 -30.24 12.97 -12.06
C ASP A 156 -30.32 14.10 -11.01
N THR A 157 -30.99 13.86 -9.88
CA THR A 157 -31.07 14.82 -8.78
C THR A 157 -30.83 14.15 -7.44
N ILE A 158 -29.54 14.11 -7.05
CA ILE A 158 -29.17 13.95 -5.64
C ILE A 158 -29.67 15.21 -4.92
N ASN A 159 -30.85 15.10 -4.29
CA ASN A 159 -31.48 16.24 -3.63
C ASN A 159 -30.76 16.55 -2.30
N GLU A 160 -30.65 17.84 -1.93
CA GLU A 160 -30.08 18.26 -0.64
C GLU A 160 -30.77 17.57 0.55
N ASP A 161 -32.07 17.29 0.45
CA ASP A 161 -32.81 16.61 1.50
C ASP A 161 -32.36 15.16 1.73
N MET A 162 -31.94 14.43 0.68
CA MET A 162 -31.35 13.10 0.82
C MET A 162 -29.96 13.18 1.48
N VAL A 163 -29.16 14.19 1.13
CA VAL A 163 -27.86 14.46 1.76
C VAL A 163 -28.02 14.82 3.24
N ARG A 164 -29.12 15.49 3.61
CA ARG A 164 -29.45 15.83 5.01
C ARG A 164 -30.04 14.66 5.81
N ALA A 165 -30.71 13.70 5.14
CA ALA A 165 -31.33 12.54 5.79
C ALA A 165 -30.30 11.52 6.32
N CYS A 166 -29.09 11.45 5.75
CA CYS A 166 -28.06 10.49 6.16
C CYS A 166 -27.54 10.74 7.60
N THR A 167 -28.08 10.03 8.57
CA THR A 167 -27.58 10.00 9.95
C THR A 167 -26.24 9.28 10.05
N GLY A 168 -25.35 9.75 10.93
CA GLY A 168 -24.12 9.04 11.23
C GLY A 168 -24.38 7.79 12.08
N THR A 169 -23.67 6.70 11.80
CA THR A 169 -23.70 5.47 12.59
C THR A 169 -22.29 5.09 13.04
N THR A 170 -22.19 4.17 14.00
CA THR A 170 -20.92 3.58 14.42
C THR A 170 -20.70 2.24 13.71
N LEU A 171 -19.44 1.87 13.47
CA LEU A 171 -19.12 0.59 12.80
C LEU A 171 -19.57 -0.60 13.66
N GLU A 172 -19.43 -0.48 14.97
CA GLU A 172 -19.92 -1.40 15.99
C GLU A 172 -21.42 -1.66 15.81
N ARG A 173 -22.24 -0.62 15.63
CA ARG A 173 -23.69 -0.78 15.44
C ARG A 173 -24.01 -1.47 14.11
N LEU A 174 -23.36 -1.03 13.03
CA LEU A 174 -23.59 -1.55 11.68
C LEU A 174 -23.09 -3.01 11.50
N LEU A 175 -22.18 -3.48 12.35
CA LEU A 175 -21.76 -4.88 12.47
C LEU A 175 -22.49 -5.65 13.59
N ASN A 176 -23.53 -5.08 14.21
CA ASN A 176 -24.32 -5.67 15.29
C ASN A 176 -23.51 -6.03 16.57
N MET A 177 -22.52 -5.21 16.92
CA MET A 177 -21.63 -5.37 18.08
C MET A 177 -21.70 -4.23 19.11
N ALA A 178 -22.49 -3.16 18.89
CA ALA A 178 -22.54 -2.00 19.79
C ALA A 178 -22.93 -2.34 21.24
N ASP A 179 -23.83 -3.30 21.42
CA ASP A 179 -24.30 -3.76 22.74
C ASP A 179 -23.61 -5.09 23.18
N ASP A 180 -22.60 -5.57 22.44
CA ASP A 180 -21.86 -6.79 22.77
C ASP A 180 -20.78 -6.49 23.81
N ALA A 181 -20.94 -7.02 25.03
CA ALA A 181 -19.93 -6.92 26.09
C ALA A 181 -18.60 -7.63 25.76
N ALA A 182 -18.54 -8.41 24.68
CA ALA A 182 -17.35 -9.13 24.23
C ALA A 182 -17.27 -9.22 22.69
N PRO A 183 -17.09 -8.11 21.94
CA PRO A 183 -17.20 -8.06 20.47
C PRO A 183 -16.32 -9.06 19.72
N PHE A 184 -15.16 -9.42 20.28
CA PHE A 184 -14.30 -10.47 19.74
C PHE A 184 -15.01 -11.82 19.56
N ARG A 185 -16.07 -12.13 20.34
CA ARG A 185 -16.86 -13.37 20.20
C ARG A 185 -17.72 -13.33 18.93
N THR A 186 -18.35 -12.19 18.67
CA THR A 186 -19.11 -11.97 17.44
C THR A 186 -18.20 -12.00 16.22
N MET A 187 -16.99 -11.41 16.29
CA MET A 187 -15.94 -11.56 15.28
C MET A 187 -15.54 -13.04 15.09
N CYS A 188 -15.28 -13.79 16.17
CA CYS A 188 -14.95 -15.22 16.09
C CYS A 188 -16.04 -16.02 15.37
N HIS A 189 -17.31 -15.71 15.63
CA HIS A 189 -18.45 -16.36 14.99
C HIS A 189 -18.58 -15.98 13.51
N MET A 190 -18.37 -14.71 13.15
CA MET A 190 -18.30 -14.28 11.76
C MET A 190 -17.20 -15.05 11.01
N TRP A 191 -15.97 -15.08 11.51
CA TRP A 191 -14.87 -15.81 10.87
C TRP A 191 -15.13 -17.32 10.75
N ALA A 192 -15.78 -17.94 11.75
CA ALA A 192 -16.15 -19.35 11.67
C ALA A 192 -17.19 -19.62 10.57
N ARG A 193 -18.19 -18.74 10.40
CA ARG A 193 -19.15 -18.83 9.29
C ARG A 193 -18.48 -18.63 7.94
N THR A 194 -17.57 -17.67 7.86
CA THR A 194 -16.73 -17.36 6.69
C THR A 194 -15.90 -18.57 6.26
N ALA A 195 -15.32 -19.31 7.21
CA ALA A 195 -14.52 -20.52 6.94
C ALA A 195 -15.35 -21.77 6.59
N CYS A 196 -16.59 -21.88 7.08
CA CYS A 196 -17.49 -23.01 6.81
C CYS A 196 -18.36 -22.84 5.54
N SER A 197 -18.20 -21.75 4.78
CA SER A 197 -18.96 -21.48 3.57
C SER A 197 -18.48 -22.33 2.39
N THR A 198 -19.41 -22.94 1.64
CA THR A 198 -19.13 -23.74 0.43
C THR A 198 -18.74 -22.90 -0.79
N HIS A 199 -18.91 -21.58 -0.69
CA HIS A 199 -18.34 -20.61 -1.63
C HIS A 199 -17.42 -19.69 -0.83
N PRO A 200 -16.26 -19.29 -1.39
CA PRO A 200 -15.42 -18.32 -0.72
C PRO A 200 -16.25 -17.05 -0.43
N PRO A 201 -16.11 -16.45 0.76
CA PRO A 201 -16.71 -15.14 1.02
C PRO A 201 -16.21 -14.16 -0.06
N GLY A 202 -17.07 -13.27 -0.57
CA GLY A 202 -16.61 -12.13 -1.37
C GLY A 202 -15.75 -11.19 -0.52
N CYS A 203 -15.17 -10.15 -1.12
CA CYS A 203 -14.39 -9.17 -0.37
C CYS A 203 -15.29 -8.03 0.14
N ALA A 204 -16.31 -8.42 0.91
CA ALA A 204 -17.44 -7.57 1.29
C ALA A 204 -17.30 -6.93 2.68
N ALA A 205 -17.46 -5.61 2.76
CA ALA A 205 -17.58 -4.89 4.02
C ALA A 205 -18.72 -3.88 4.01
N ARG A 206 -19.40 -3.77 5.15
CA ARG A 206 -20.33 -2.67 5.43
C ARG A 206 -19.51 -1.47 5.88
N ILE A 207 -19.72 -0.31 5.26
CA ILE A 207 -18.89 0.89 5.49
C ILE A 207 -19.67 2.14 5.92
N GLY A 208 -21.00 2.07 5.92
CA GLY A 208 -21.87 3.23 6.20
C GLY A 208 -23.34 2.93 6.03
N THR A 209 -24.17 3.97 6.00
CA THR A 209 -25.62 3.88 5.77
C THR A 209 -26.08 4.82 4.67
N ASP A 210 -27.08 4.39 3.92
CA ASP A 210 -27.74 5.21 2.88
C ASP A 210 -28.73 6.24 3.49
N PRO A 211 -29.43 7.06 2.68
CA PRO A 211 -30.41 8.04 3.17
C PRO A 211 -31.65 7.44 3.86
N PHE A 212 -31.88 6.13 3.69
CA PHE A 212 -32.99 5.40 4.31
C PHE A 212 -32.56 4.72 5.62
N GLY A 213 -31.26 4.74 5.95
CA GLY A 213 -30.68 4.13 7.14
C GLY A 213 -30.21 2.68 6.91
N GLU A 214 -30.30 2.16 5.69
CA GLU A 214 -29.89 0.79 5.38
C GLU A 214 -28.36 0.68 5.27
N PRO A 215 -27.73 -0.42 5.75
CA PRO A 215 -26.28 -0.58 5.69
C PRO A 215 -25.74 -0.70 4.25
N LEU A 216 -24.93 0.28 3.83
CA LEU A 216 -24.20 0.19 2.57
C LEU A 216 -23.07 -0.84 2.70
N THR A 217 -23.14 -1.87 1.87
CA THR A 217 -22.08 -2.88 1.70
C THR A 217 -21.35 -2.64 0.38
N ILE A 218 -20.03 -2.65 0.41
CA ILE A 218 -19.15 -2.69 -0.77
C ILE A 218 -18.49 -4.06 -0.81
N ASP A 219 -18.62 -4.77 -1.93
CA ASP A 219 -17.86 -5.99 -2.22
C ASP A 219 -16.85 -5.73 -3.33
N LEU A 220 -15.56 -5.68 -2.97
CA LEU A 220 -14.47 -5.46 -3.94
C LEU A 220 -14.41 -6.56 -5.02
N GLU A 221 -14.97 -7.75 -4.80
CA GLU A 221 -14.96 -8.79 -5.83
C GLU A 221 -16.06 -8.60 -6.88
N ARG A 222 -17.20 -8.02 -6.46
CA ARG A 222 -18.40 -7.86 -7.29
C ARG A 222 -18.51 -6.47 -7.92
N HIS A 223 -18.35 -5.42 -7.11
CA HIS A 223 -18.62 -4.03 -7.47
C HIS A 223 -17.43 -3.36 -8.18
N GLY A 224 -16.23 -3.94 -8.03
CA GLY A 224 -15.02 -3.49 -8.70
C GLY A 224 -13.77 -3.92 -7.94
N PRO A 225 -12.86 -4.71 -8.54
CA PRO A 225 -11.65 -5.23 -7.88
C PRO A 225 -10.70 -4.14 -7.38
N HIS A 226 -10.82 -2.93 -7.93
CA HIS A 226 -9.99 -1.79 -7.61
C HIS A 226 -10.87 -0.55 -7.46
N ALA A 227 -10.51 0.31 -6.50
CA ALA A 227 -11.30 1.44 -6.06
C ALA A 227 -10.50 2.74 -6.11
N ILE A 228 -11.16 3.84 -6.47
CA ILE A 228 -10.60 5.20 -6.34
C ILE A 228 -11.39 5.97 -5.28
N VAL A 229 -10.69 6.49 -4.26
CA VAL A 229 -11.28 7.31 -3.19
C VAL A 229 -10.79 8.75 -3.29
N ALA A 230 -11.68 9.68 -3.64
CA ALA A 230 -11.38 11.11 -3.67
C ALA A 230 -12.02 11.84 -2.50
N GLY A 231 -11.28 12.72 -1.84
CA GLY A 231 -11.84 13.52 -0.74
C GLY A 231 -10.86 14.53 -0.16
N THR A 232 -11.29 15.78 -0.02
CA THR A 232 -10.43 16.85 0.48
C THR A 232 -10.12 16.70 1.98
N THR A 233 -9.10 17.41 2.48
CA THR A 233 -8.81 17.42 3.92
C THR A 233 -10.06 17.82 4.74
N GLY A 234 -10.35 17.06 5.80
CA GLY A 234 -11.56 17.20 6.60
C GLY A 234 -12.85 16.68 5.96
N SER A 235 -12.80 15.93 4.85
CA SER A 235 -13.98 15.26 4.26
C SER A 235 -14.37 13.96 4.96
N GLY A 236 -13.44 13.32 5.68
CA GLY A 236 -13.61 11.99 6.27
C GLY A 236 -12.84 10.86 5.59
N LYS A 237 -12.07 11.14 4.51
CA LYS A 237 -11.31 10.14 3.73
C LYS A 237 -10.50 9.15 4.59
N SER A 238 -9.67 9.65 5.50
CA SER A 238 -8.83 8.80 6.37
C SER A 238 -9.66 7.92 7.32
N VAL A 239 -10.78 8.42 7.82
CA VAL A 239 -11.71 7.67 8.69
C VAL A 239 -12.39 6.56 7.88
N LEU A 240 -12.87 6.85 6.66
CA LEU A 240 -13.39 5.82 5.74
C LEU A 240 -12.36 4.71 5.47
N LEU A 241 -11.08 5.02 5.25
CA LEU A 241 -10.05 4.01 5.00
C LEU A 241 -9.80 3.14 6.24
N GLN A 242 -9.76 3.74 7.43
CA GLN A 242 -9.68 3.02 8.70
C GLN A 242 -10.87 2.09 8.89
N ASP A 243 -12.10 2.63 8.81
CA ASP A 243 -13.34 1.88 9.02
C ASP A 243 -13.48 0.74 8.01
N TRP A 244 -13.15 0.97 6.74
CA TRP A 244 -13.25 -0.05 5.69
C TRP A 244 -12.26 -1.19 5.91
N CYS A 245 -11.00 -0.88 6.23
CA CYS A 245 -9.99 -1.91 6.58
C CYS A 245 -10.40 -2.71 7.83
N VAL A 246 -10.87 -2.02 8.88
CA VAL A 246 -11.32 -2.66 10.12
C VAL A 246 -12.59 -3.49 9.90
N ALA A 247 -13.56 -3.02 9.12
CA ALA A 247 -14.78 -3.77 8.79
C ALA A 247 -14.49 -5.07 8.03
N LEU A 248 -13.57 -5.00 7.06
CA LEU A 248 -13.06 -6.16 6.35
C LEU A 248 -12.32 -7.13 7.30
N ALA A 249 -11.42 -6.61 8.15
CA ALA A 249 -10.67 -7.41 9.14
C ALA A 249 -11.56 -8.03 10.23
N ALA A 250 -12.67 -7.39 10.60
CA ALA A 250 -13.64 -7.89 11.57
C ALA A 250 -14.44 -9.10 11.04
N THR A 251 -14.62 -9.19 9.73
CA THR A 251 -15.47 -10.17 9.05
C THR A 251 -14.68 -11.32 8.39
N HIS A 252 -13.40 -11.09 8.07
CA HIS A 252 -12.53 -12.06 7.41
C HIS A 252 -11.30 -12.40 8.27
N PRO A 253 -10.88 -13.67 8.39
CA PRO A 253 -9.65 -14.04 9.08
C PRO A 253 -8.38 -13.69 8.26
N PRO A 254 -7.19 -13.53 8.90
CA PRO A 254 -5.91 -13.24 8.22
C PRO A 254 -5.47 -14.25 7.15
N GLN A 255 -6.00 -15.47 7.20
CA GLN A 255 -5.78 -16.51 6.19
C GLN A 255 -6.63 -16.33 4.92
N ALA A 256 -7.71 -15.55 4.99
CA ALA A 256 -8.58 -15.24 3.86
C ALA A 256 -8.36 -13.82 3.31
N LEU A 257 -7.87 -12.90 4.15
CA LEU A 257 -7.65 -11.49 3.82
C LEU A 257 -6.36 -10.95 4.44
N GLN A 258 -5.59 -10.20 3.65
CA GLN A 258 -4.34 -9.57 4.02
C GLN A 258 -4.30 -8.12 3.50
N PHE A 259 -3.55 -7.25 4.16
CA PHE A 259 -3.39 -5.85 3.75
C PHE A 259 -1.93 -5.46 3.49
N VAL A 260 -1.73 -4.55 2.54
CA VAL A 260 -0.54 -3.70 2.44
C VAL A 260 -1.01 -2.25 2.45
N LEU A 261 -0.46 -1.44 3.35
CA LEU A 261 -0.87 -0.05 3.58
C LEU A 261 0.29 0.86 3.19
N LEU A 262 0.06 1.83 2.30
CA LEU A 262 1.05 2.80 1.84
C LEU A 262 0.48 4.22 2.08
N ASP A 263 0.98 4.95 3.07
CA ASP A 263 0.55 6.31 3.40
C ASP A 263 1.66 7.31 3.09
N PHE A 264 1.59 7.93 1.90
CA PHE A 264 2.57 8.92 1.45
C PHE A 264 2.29 10.34 1.94
N LYS A 265 1.25 10.51 2.75
CA LYS A 265 1.02 11.72 3.52
C LYS A 265 1.66 11.46 4.88
N GLY A 266 2.62 12.30 5.29
CA GLY A 266 3.31 12.16 6.59
C GLY A 266 2.44 12.51 7.81
N GLY A 267 1.26 11.89 7.90
CA GLY A 267 0.37 11.91 9.04
C GLY A 267 -0.12 10.49 9.28
N SER A 268 -0.18 10.07 10.53
CA SER A 268 -0.38 8.70 10.99
C SER A 268 -1.78 8.11 10.77
N ALA A 269 -2.47 8.49 9.70
CA ALA A 269 -3.84 8.07 9.41
C ALA A 269 -3.96 6.53 9.33
N MET A 270 -3.00 5.86 8.72
CA MET A 270 -3.02 4.39 8.60
C MET A 270 -2.17 3.68 9.67
N GLU A 271 -1.44 4.40 10.52
CA GLU A 271 -0.46 3.81 11.47
C GLU A 271 -1.12 2.84 12.47
N CYS A 272 -2.27 3.21 13.04
CA CYS A 272 -3.02 2.35 13.97
C CYS A 272 -3.37 0.98 13.35
N LEU A 273 -3.64 0.94 12.04
CA LEU A 273 -4.00 -0.28 11.31
C LEU A 273 -2.82 -1.26 11.20
N CYS A 274 -1.56 -0.80 11.28
CA CYS A 274 -0.38 -1.66 11.23
C CYS A 274 -0.36 -2.72 12.35
N ALA A 275 -1.12 -2.53 13.43
CA ALA A 275 -1.30 -3.49 14.52
C ALA A 275 -2.33 -4.61 14.23
N LEU A 276 -3.02 -4.59 13.08
CA LEU A 276 -3.93 -5.66 12.65
C LEU A 276 -3.14 -6.93 12.27
N PRO A 277 -3.57 -8.14 12.68
CA PRO A 277 -2.90 -9.40 12.35
C PRO A 277 -2.97 -9.78 10.86
N HIS A 278 -3.70 -8.98 10.05
CA HIS A 278 -3.87 -9.11 8.62
C HIS A 278 -2.81 -8.32 7.81
N VAL A 279 -2.12 -7.35 8.41
CA VAL A 279 -1.17 -6.48 7.69
C VAL A 279 0.12 -7.21 7.40
N ARG A 280 0.63 -7.04 6.18
CA ARG A 280 1.90 -7.61 5.69
C ARG A 280 2.93 -6.56 5.31
N GLY A 281 2.61 -5.29 5.45
CA GLY A 281 3.52 -4.18 5.24
C GLY A 281 2.79 -2.86 5.43
N CYS A 282 3.44 -1.94 6.13
CA CYS A 282 3.04 -0.54 6.28
C CYS A 282 4.19 0.32 5.78
N VAL A 283 3.98 1.14 4.76
CA VAL A 283 4.88 2.26 4.45
C VAL A 283 4.22 3.50 5.01
N ASN A 284 4.80 4.05 6.07
CA ASN A 284 4.42 5.33 6.64
C ASN A 284 5.51 6.34 6.31
N ASP A 285 5.13 7.61 6.10
CA ASP A 285 6.00 8.70 5.66
C ASP A 285 6.60 8.54 4.25
N LEU A 286 7.18 9.63 3.74
CA LEU A 286 7.74 9.75 2.39
C LEU A 286 9.14 9.10 2.25
N ASP A 287 9.36 7.92 2.84
CA ASP A 287 10.56 7.13 2.53
C ASP A 287 10.41 6.49 1.13
N LEU A 288 11.04 7.13 0.14
CA LEU A 288 11.06 6.66 -1.23
C LEU A 288 11.79 5.32 -1.43
N LYS A 289 12.80 5.00 -0.63
CA LYS A 289 13.46 3.69 -0.71
C LYS A 289 12.49 2.61 -0.27
N TYR A 290 11.78 2.85 0.84
CA TYR A 290 10.80 1.91 1.39
C TYR A 290 9.55 1.78 0.50
N ALA A 291 9.07 2.89 -0.07
CA ALA A 291 8.00 2.89 -1.08
C ALA A 291 8.39 2.08 -2.33
N THR A 292 9.61 2.27 -2.85
CA THR A 292 10.13 1.50 -4.00
C THR A 292 10.18 0.01 -3.69
N ARG A 293 10.64 -0.33 -2.48
CA ARG A 293 10.73 -1.70 -1.97
C ARG A 293 9.36 -2.36 -1.89
N ALA A 294 8.36 -1.65 -1.34
CA ALA A 294 6.98 -2.12 -1.26
C ALA A 294 6.35 -2.35 -2.64
N LEU A 295 6.53 -1.43 -3.60
CA LEU A 295 6.03 -1.60 -4.98
C LEU A 295 6.68 -2.82 -5.67
N ARG A 296 7.99 -3.01 -5.55
CA ARG A 296 8.68 -4.22 -6.04
C ARG A 296 8.18 -5.50 -5.37
N ALA A 297 7.82 -5.44 -4.10
CA ALA A 297 7.25 -6.58 -3.37
C ALA A 297 5.86 -6.97 -3.91
N LEU A 298 5.02 -5.97 -4.20
CA LEU A 298 3.70 -6.16 -4.82
C LEU A 298 3.81 -6.73 -6.24
N GLU A 299 4.78 -6.27 -7.03
CA GLU A 299 5.08 -6.83 -8.36
C GLU A 299 5.52 -8.30 -8.28
N ARG A 300 6.42 -8.64 -7.35
CA ARG A 300 6.83 -10.04 -7.13
C ARG A 300 5.69 -10.92 -6.65
N GLU A 301 4.78 -10.40 -5.83
CA GLU A 301 3.59 -11.12 -5.38
C GLU A 301 2.58 -11.34 -6.51
N LEU A 302 2.42 -10.36 -7.41
CA LEU A 302 1.64 -10.48 -8.63
C LEU A 302 2.21 -11.62 -9.51
N ASP A 303 3.50 -11.56 -9.84
CA ASP A 303 4.20 -12.59 -10.63
C ASP A 303 4.15 -13.98 -9.97
N ARG A 304 4.24 -14.05 -8.63
CA ARG A 304 4.11 -15.30 -7.87
C ARG A 304 2.71 -15.88 -7.99
N ARG A 305 1.68 -15.03 -7.94
CA ARG A 305 0.26 -15.42 -8.10
C ARG A 305 -0.04 -15.85 -9.54
N GLU A 306 0.48 -15.16 -10.56
CA GLU A 306 0.38 -15.60 -11.96
C GLU A 306 0.94 -17.01 -12.15
N ARG A 307 2.15 -17.27 -11.64
CA ARG A 307 2.79 -18.60 -11.71
C ARG A 307 2.01 -19.67 -10.95
N LEU A 308 1.42 -19.32 -9.80
CA LEU A 308 0.57 -20.22 -9.03
C LEU A 308 -0.74 -20.55 -9.77
N ALA A 309 -1.39 -19.57 -10.41
CA ALA A 309 -2.60 -19.77 -11.20
C ALA A 309 -2.32 -20.72 -12.37
N ALA A 310 -1.22 -20.49 -13.10
CA ALA A 310 -0.75 -21.36 -14.17
C ALA A 310 -0.43 -22.78 -13.68
N ALA A 311 0.26 -22.93 -12.54
CA ALA A 311 0.60 -24.23 -11.96
C ALA A 311 -0.63 -25.04 -11.48
N LEU A 312 -1.69 -24.34 -11.04
CA LEU A 312 -2.97 -24.94 -10.66
C LEU A 312 -3.93 -25.13 -11.84
N GLY A 313 -3.62 -24.60 -13.02
CA GLY A 313 -4.48 -24.64 -14.21
C GLY A 313 -5.77 -23.83 -14.08
N VAL A 314 -5.81 -22.82 -13.20
CA VAL A 314 -7.00 -21.99 -12.97
C VAL A 314 -6.84 -20.60 -13.59
N SER A 315 -7.93 -20.08 -14.18
CA SER A 315 -7.97 -18.69 -14.69
C SER A 315 -8.19 -17.65 -13.58
N ASP A 316 -8.57 -18.09 -12.38
CA ASP A 316 -8.82 -17.25 -11.21
C ASP A 316 -8.45 -18.00 -9.93
N LEU A 317 -7.56 -17.42 -9.12
CA LEU A 317 -7.10 -18.01 -7.87
C LEU A 317 -8.18 -18.08 -6.78
N MET A 318 -9.23 -17.26 -6.85
CA MET A 318 -10.34 -17.31 -5.88
C MET A 318 -11.21 -18.55 -6.07
N HIS A 319 -11.16 -19.17 -7.26
CA HIS A 319 -11.83 -20.42 -7.60
C HIS A 319 -10.97 -21.68 -7.36
N ALA A 320 -9.74 -21.53 -6.84
CA ALA A 320 -8.89 -22.67 -6.49
C ALA A 320 -9.45 -23.46 -5.28
N ALA A 321 -9.18 -24.77 -5.22
CA ALA A 321 -9.65 -25.63 -4.12
C ALA A 321 -9.14 -25.21 -2.73
N CYS A 322 -8.00 -24.52 -2.67
CA CYS A 322 -7.50 -23.80 -1.51
C CYS A 322 -7.07 -22.40 -1.99
N PRO A 323 -7.95 -21.40 -1.96
CA PRO A 323 -7.64 -20.07 -2.49
C PRO A 323 -6.59 -19.39 -1.60
N VAL A 324 -5.73 -18.58 -2.22
CA VAL A 324 -4.81 -17.71 -1.47
C VAL A 324 -5.56 -16.57 -0.79
N ALA A 325 -5.02 -16.05 0.30
CA ALA A 325 -5.58 -14.86 0.94
C ALA A 325 -5.66 -13.69 -0.05
N ARG A 326 -6.83 -13.02 -0.09
CA ARG A 326 -7.01 -11.77 -0.83
C ARG A 326 -6.08 -10.71 -0.26
N LEU A 327 -5.43 -9.95 -1.13
CA LEU A 327 -4.51 -8.88 -0.74
C LEU A 327 -5.11 -7.54 -1.11
N VAL A 328 -5.58 -6.78 -0.11
CA VAL A 328 -6.07 -5.42 -0.31
C VAL A 328 -4.92 -4.44 -0.10
N ILE A 329 -4.54 -3.76 -1.17
CA ILE A 329 -3.47 -2.77 -1.21
C ILE A 329 -4.14 -1.40 -1.10
N VAL A 330 -3.88 -0.67 -0.01
CA VAL A 330 -4.43 0.67 0.19
C VAL A 330 -3.29 1.68 0.05
N VAL A 331 -3.50 2.68 -0.81
CA VAL A 331 -2.50 3.69 -1.15
C VAL A 331 -3.10 5.07 -0.91
N ASP A 332 -2.73 5.74 0.17
CA ASP A 332 -3.12 7.13 0.41
C ASP A 332 -2.15 8.14 -0.22
N GLU A 333 -2.75 9.17 -0.82
CA GLU A 333 -2.11 10.19 -1.64
C GLU A 333 -1.13 9.63 -2.68
N PHE A 334 -1.55 8.63 -3.46
CA PHE A 334 -0.71 7.93 -4.46
C PHE A 334 0.04 8.87 -5.42
N HIS A 335 -0.47 10.08 -5.64
CA HIS A 335 0.14 11.12 -6.47
C HIS A 335 1.42 11.73 -5.89
N MET A 336 1.71 11.55 -4.60
CA MET A 336 2.94 12.03 -3.98
C MET A 336 4.19 11.34 -4.55
N LEU A 337 4.01 10.13 -5.12
CA LEU A 337 5.06 9.43 -5.86
C LEU A 337 5.40 10.08 -7.22
N HIS A 338 4.57 10.99 -7.71
CA HIS A 338 4.73 11.60 -9.03
C HIS A 338 6.03 12.41 -9.12
N GLY A 339 6.85 12.10 -10.11
CA GLY A 339 8.18 12.70 -10.29
C GLY A 339 9.23 12.22 -9.28
N GLN A 340 8.85 11.42 -8.27
CA GLN A 340 9.78 10.83 -7.30
C GLN A 340 10.12 9.37 -7.66
N LEU A 341 9.14 8.61 -8.16
CA LEU A 341 9.35 7.26 -8.69
C LEU A 341 9.00 7.18 -10.18
N PRO A 342 9.91 6.72 -11.06
CA PRO A 342 9.59 6.48 -12.46
C PRO A 342 8.56 5.34 -12.60
N ASP A 343 7.69 5.48 -13.59
CA ASP A 343 6.71 4.48 -14.04
C ASP A 343 5.72 3.98 -12.96
N TYR A 344 5.62 4.66 -11.82
CA TYR A 344 4.77 4.23 -10.68
C TYR A 344 3.29 4.04 -11.07
N THR A 345 2.77 4.90 -11.95
CA THR A 345 1.40 4.78 -12.47
C THR A 345 1.22 3.49 -13.28
N ASP A 346 2.18 3.14 -14.13
CA ASP A 346 2.10 1.94 -14.97
C ASP A 346 2.22 0.66 -14.13
N ARG A 347 3.04 0.69 -13.07
CA ARG A 347 3.13 -0.38 -12.06
C ARG A 347 1.80 -0.61 -11.34
N LEU A 348 1.15 0.46 -10.87
CA LEU A 348 -0.17 0.39 -10.24
C LEU A 348 -1.27 -0.05 -11.23
N VAL A 349 -1.21 0.41 -12.49
CA VAL A 349 -2.14 -0.03 -13.54
C VAL A 349 -1.94 -1.50 -13.91
N ARG A 350 -0.71 -2.03 -13.93
CA ARG A 350 -0.45 -3.48 -14.09
C ARG A 350 -1.10 -4.30 -12.97
N ILE A 351 -0.97 -3.84 -11.72
CA ILE A 351 -1.65 -4.48 -10.58
C ILE A 351 -3.17 -4.41 -10.75
N ALA A 352 -3.71 -3.28 -11.25
CA ALA A 352 -5.14 -3.10 -11.46
C ALA A 352 -5.73 -3.88 -12.66
N SER A 353 -4.94 -4.22 -13.67
CA SER A 353 -5.44 -4.99 -14.83
C SER A 353 -5.43 -6.50 -14.59
N LEU A 354 -4.48 -7.00 -13.79
CA LEU A 354 -4.29 -8.43 -13.52
C LEU A 354 -4.83 -8.85 -12.13
N GLY A 355 -4.98 -7.90 -11.21
CA GLY A 355 -5.22 -8.19 -9.79
C GLY A 355 -6.51 -8.95 -9.50
N ARG A 356 -7.59 -8.68 -10.24
CA ARG A 356 -8.90 -9.35 -10.08
C ARG A 356 -8.78 -10.87 -9.98
N SER A 357 -8.28 -11.52 -11.02
CA SER A 357 -8.16 -12.99 -11.11
C SER A 357 -7.07 -13.57 -10.20
N LEU A 358 -6.26 -12.70 -9.58
CA LEU A 358 -5.18 -13.09 -8.68
C LEU A 358 -5.54 -12.80 -7.21
N GLY A 359 -6.74 -12.29 -6.93
CA GLY A 359 -7.18 -11.90 -5.57
C GLY A 359 -6.34 -10.76 -4.99
N MET A 360 -5.87 -9.83 -5.84
CA MET A 360 -5.23 -8.59 -5.43
C MET A 360 -6.16 -7.42 -5.74
N HIS A 361 -6.49 -6.64 -4.72
CA HIS A 361 -7.37 -5.48 -4.81
C HIS A 361 -6.55 -4.21 -4.53
N LEU A 362 -6.90 -3.10 -5.18
CA LEU A 362 -6.13 -1.86 -5.09
C LEU A 362 -7.07 -0.68 -4.82
N VAL A 363 -6.89 -0.03 -3.68
CA VAL A 363 -7.66 1.14 -3.25
C VAL A 363 -6.72 2.36 -3.27
N VAL A 364 -6.80 3.17 -4.32
CA VAL A 364 -5.98 4.39 -4.47
C VAL A 364 -6.75 5.62 -4.02
N CYS A 365 -6.09 6.49 -3.26
CA CYS A 365 -6.76 7.61 -2.61
C CYS A 365 -6.08 8.95 -2.91
N THR A 366 -6.86 10.02 -3.07
CA THR A 366 -6.34 11.36 -3.35
C THR A 366 -7.20 12.49 -2.77
N GLN A 367 -6.56 13.58 -2.37
CA GLN A 367 -7.20 14.86 -2.07
C GLN A 367 -7.59 15.70 -3.30
N ASN A 368 -7.00 15.46 -4.47
CA ASN A 368 -7.21 16.23 -5.69
C ASN A 368 -7.28 15.30 -6.93
N PRO A 369 -8.46 14.83 -7.34
CA PRO A 369 -8.57 13.89 -8.46
C PRO A 369 -8.16 14.48 -9.81
N LEU A 370 -8.26 15.81 -10.01
CA LEU A 370 -7.96 16.47 -11.28
C LEU A 370 -6.49 16.30 -11.69
N GLY A 371 -6.28 15.71 -12.86
CA GLY A 371 -4.96 15.50 -13.46
C GLY A 371 -4.10 14.42 -12.80
N GLN A 372 -4.58 13.79 -11.72
CA GLN A 372 -3.86 12.72 -11.02
C GLN A 372 -4.33 11.33 -11.43
N ILE A 373 -5.59 11.20 -11.82
CA ILE A 373 -6.20 9.92 -12.20
C ILE A 373 -6.12 9.76 -13.72
N SER A 374 -5.37 8.77 -14.21
CA SER A 374 -5.26 8.50 -15.64
C SER A 374 -6.52 7.80 -16.19
N ALA A 375 -6.75 7.91 -17.51
CA ALA A 375 -7.83 7.18 -18.18
C ALA A 375 -7.70 5.65 -17.97
N SER A 376 -6.47 5.12 -17.99
CA SER A 376 -6.16 3.71 -17.71
C SER A 376 -6.54 3.30 -16.29
N MET A 377 -6.36 4.18 -15.29
CA MET A 377 -6.86 3.93 -13.94
C MET A 377 -8.39 3.88 -13.92
N LYS A 378 -9.08 4.87 -14.51
CA LYS A 378 -10.55 4.88 -14.56
C LYS A 378 -11.15 3.65 -15.25
N ALA A 379 -10.45 3.08 -16.23
CA ALA A 379 -10.88 1.90 -16.97
C ALA A 379 -10.70 0.58 -16.19
N ASN A 380 -9.69 0.48 -15.32
CA ASN A 380 -9.45 -0.71 -14.49
C ASN A 380 -10.02 -0.60 -13.06
N MET A 381 -10.43 0.61 -12.65
CA MET A 381 -10.98 0.93 -11.33
C MET A 381 -12.40 1.47 -11.48
N SER A 382 -13.37 0.55 -11.58
CA SER A 382 -14.80 0.86 -11.75
C SER A 382 -15.42 1.50 -10.51
N LEU A 383 -15.03 1.01 -9.32
CA LEU A 383 -15.56 1.48 -8.05
C LEU A 383 -14.97 2.85 -7.68
N ARG A 384 -15.81 3.87 -7.53
CA ARG A 384 -15.33 5.23 -7.19
C ARG A 384 -16.11 5.80 -6.02
N ILE A 385 -15.41 6.23 -4.97
CA ILE A 385 -16.01 6.86 -3.80
C ILE A 385 -15.54 8.31 -3.76
N CYS A 386 -16.47 9.25 -3.91
CA CYS A 386 -16.20 10.67 -3.87
C CYS A 386 -16.81 11.28 -2.60
N LEU A 387 -15.97 11.56 -1.61
CA LEU A 387 -16.32 12.43 -0.50
C LEU A 387 -16.26 13.90 -0.94
N ARG A 388 -16.57 14.83 -0.04
CA ARG A 388 -16.54 16.27 -0.30
C ARG A 388 -15.22 16.74 -0.97
N VAL A 389 -15.33 17.21 -2.20
CA VAL A 389 -14.25 17.82 -3.01
C VAL A 389 -14.27 19.35 -2.94
N ARG A 390 -13.30 20.06 -3.55
CA ARG A 390 -13.18 21.53 -3.50
C ARG A 390 -14.07 22.23 -4.52
N ASP A 391 -14.23 21.63 -5.69
CA ASP A 391 -14.90 22.25 -6.83
C ASP A 391 -15.65 21.23 -7.70
N ALA A 392 -16.52 21.75 -8.56
CA ALA A 392 -17.34 20.95 -9.46
C ALA A 392 -16.53 20.15 -10.50
N LEU A 393 -15.33 20.61 -10.88
CA LEU A 393 -14.48 19.91 -11.85
C LEU A 393 -13.88 18.64 -11.23
N GLN A 394 -13.42 18.70 -9.98
CA GLN A 394 -13.00 17.51 -9.22
C GLN A 394 -14.12 16.49 -9.07
N SER A 395 -15.36 16.95 -8.86
CA SER A 395 -16.53 16.09 -8.78
C SER A 395 -16.86 15.48 -10.14
N GLN A 396 -16.87 16.27 -11.21
CA GLN A 396 -17.12 15.82 -12.58
C GLN A 396 -16.10 14.77 -13.02
N GLU A 397 -14.83 14.96 -12.67
CA GLU A 397 -13.72 14.05 -12.97
C GLU A 397 -13.88 12.67 -12.32
N MET A 398 -14.50 12.63 -11.13
CA MET A 398 -14.71 11.41 -10.34
C MET A 398 -16.03 10.68 -10.66
N ILE A 399 -17.14 11.41 -10.68
CA ILE A 399 -18.52 10.85 -10.71
C ILE A 399 -19.38 11.37 -11.87
N GLY A 400 -18.83 12.18 -12.77
CA GLY A 400 -19.55 12.73 -13.93
C GLY A 400 -20.66 13.73 -13.58
N SER A 401 -20.65 14.29 -12.37
CA SER A 401 -21.59 15.28 -11.84
C SER A 401 -20.86 16.19 -10.84
N ASP A 402 -21.38 17.39 -10.59
CA ASP A 402 -20.90 18.34 -9.57
C ASP A 402 -21.31 17.99 -8.12
N ALA A 403 -22.18 16.99 -7.93
CA ALA A 403 -22.81 16.69 -6.64
C ALA A 403 -21.86 16.49 -5.45
N ALA A 404 -20.65 15.94 -5.64
CA ALA A 404 -19.68 15.75 -4.56
C ALA A 404 -19.04 17.07 -4.06
N ALA A 405 -19.06 18.13 -4.88
CA ALA A 405 -18.64 19.47 -4.46
C ALA A 405 -19.69 20.14 -3.54
N HIS A 406 -20.95 19.71 -3.63
CA HIS A 406 -22.07 20.24 -2.83
C HIS A 406 -22.32 19.47 -1.52
N LEU A 407 -21.54 18.42 -1.23
CA LEU A 407 -21.61 17.71 0.04
C LEU A 407 -21.25 18.64 1.21
N SER A 408 -22.03 18.58 2.31
CA SER A 408 -21.88 19.49 3.44
C SER A 408 -20.54 19.31 4.17
N ALA A 409 -19.85 20.42 4.45
CA ALA A 409 -18.65 20.43 5.29
C ALA A 409 -18.94 20.19 6.79
N VAL A 410 -20.20 20.34 7.22
CA VAL A 410 -20.60 20.17 8.64
C VAL A 410 -20.77 18.69 9.01
N ALA A 411 -20.98 17.82 8.01
CA ALA A 411 -21.14 16.38 8.17
C ALA A 411 -20.01 15.63 7.43
N PRO A 412 -18.82 15.48 8.03
CA PRO A 412 -17.78 14.63 7.45
C PRO A 412 -18.25 13.16 7.36
N GLY A 413 -17.67 12.42 6.43
CA GLY A 413 -18.09 11.06 6.08
C GLY A 413 -19.25 10.99 5.07
N MET A 414 -19.82 12.11 4.65
CA MET A 414 -20.75 12.12 3.50
C MET A 414 -19.99 11.81 2.20
N ALA A 415 -20.50 10.86 1.42
CA ALA A 415 -19.87 10.37 0.21
C ALA A 415 -20.90 9.98 -0.86
N ILE A 416 -20.46 10.00 -2.12
CA ILE A 416 -21.17 9.44 -3.26
C ILE A 416 -20.36 8.25 -3.76
N LEU A 417 -20.96 7.06 -3.71
CA LEU A 417 -20.49 5.87 -4.39
C LEU A 417 -20.94 5.94 -5.86
N MET A 418 -20.01 5.68 -6.79
CA MET A 418 -20.28 5.38 -8.18
C MET A 418 -19.88 3.92 -8.45
N GLU A 419 -20.83 3.17 -8.98
CA GLU A 419 -20.76 1.74 -9.29
C GLU A 419 -21.58 1.51 -10.57
N ASP A 420 -20.97 0.97 -11.63
CA ASP A 420 -21.61 0.71 -12.94
C ASP A 420 -22.48 1.89 -13.47
N ASP A 421 -21.92 3.10 -13.40
CA ASP A 421 -22.55 4.40 -13.70
C ASP A 421 -23.75 4.83 -12.82
N GLU A 422 -24.23 3.98 -11.91
CA GLU A 422 -25.18 4.37 -10.86
C GLU A 422 -24.50 5.19 -9.75
N ARG A 423 -25.24 6.13 -9.16
CA ARG A 423 -24.77 7.03 -8.10
C ARG A 423 -25.57 6.82 -6.83
N ARG A 424 -24.90 6.43 -5.74
CA ARG A 424 -25.52 6.15 -4.43
C ARG A 424 -24.91 7.06 -3.37
N VAL A 425 -25.72 7.94 -2.79
CA VAL A 425 -25.31 8.74 -1.62
C VAL A 425 -25.27 7.84 -0.41
N PHE A 426 -24.26 8.02 0.44
CA PHE A 426 -24.22 7.40 1.75
C PHE A 426 -23.43 8.26 2.74
N ARG A 427 -23.50 7.87 4.01
CA ARG A 427 -22.62 8.39 5.05
C ARG A 427 -21.80 7.25 5.62
N CYS A 428 -20.49 7.42 5.63
CA CYS A 428 -19.57 6.50 6.27
C CYS A 428 -19.97 6.29 7.75
N ALA A 429 -19.67 5.10 8.25
CA ALA A 429 -19.61 4.85 9.67
C ALA A 429 -18.44 5.63 10.30
N HIS A 430 -18.22 5.41 11.58
CA HIS A 430 -16.97 5.71 12.27
C HIS A 430 -16.80 4.70 13.42
N ILE A 431 -15.57 4.41 13.81
CA ILE A 431 -15.25 3.63 15.02
C ILE A 431 -15.09 4.60 16.21
N GLU A 432 -15.60 4.22 17.39
CA GLU A 432 -15.46 5.05 18.61
C GLU A 432 -14.07 4.92 19.26
N ASP A 433 -13.54 3.69 19.38
CA ASP A 433 -12.18 3.38 19.87
C ASP A 433 -11.54 2.34 18.94
N ILE A 434 -10.76 2.82 17.97
CA ILE A 434 -10.11 1.98 16.96
C ILE A 434 -9.10 1.01 17.58
N ASP A 435 -8.39 1.41 18.62
CA ASP A 435 -7.43 0.54 19.28
C ASP A 435 -8.13 -0.58 20.07
N ALA A 436 -9.29 -0.32 20.69
CA ALA A 436 -10.11 -1.37 21.30
C ALA A 436 -10.64 -2.34 20.26
N PHE A 437 -11.05 -1.83 19.10
CA PHE A 437 -11.54 -2.64 18.00
C PHE A 437 -10.42 -3.56 17.46
N ILE A 438 -9.24 -3.01 17.21
CA ILE A 438 -8.04 -3.76 16.77
C ILE A 438 -7.62 -4.79 17.84
N ARG A 439 -7.64 -4.44 19.14
CA ARG A 439 -7.39 -5.39 20.25
C ARG A 439 -8.40 -6.56 20.25
N ASN A 440 -9.66 -6.33 19.90
CA ASN A 440 -10.66 -7.40 19.75
C ASN A 440 -10.35 -8.30 18.54
N ILE A 441 -9.95 -7.74 17.39
CA ILE A 441 -9.51 -8.50 16.21
C ILE A 441 -8.26 -9.34 16.51
N ALA A 442 -7.25 -8.77 17.18
CA ALA A 442 -6.06 -9.50 17.61
C ALA A 442 -6.35 -10.58 18.69
N ARG A 443 -7.45 -10.43 19.44
CA ARG A 443 -7.96 -11.49 20.33
C ARG A 443 -8.66 -12.60 19.53
N CYS A 444 -9.44 -12.25 18.52
CA CYS A 444 -10.06 -13.19 17.57
C CYS A 444 -9.00 -14.06 16.87
N ALA A 445 -7.94 -13.43 16.35
CA ALA A 445 -6.79 -14.13 15.75
C ALA A 445 -6.13 -15.14 16.68
N ARG A 446 -5.94 -14.81 17.97
CA ARG A 446 -5.39 -15.75 18.95
C ARG A 446 -6.34 -16.91 19.28
N VAL A 447 -7.65 -16.68 19.29
CA VAL A 447 -8.66 -17.74 19.52
C VAL A 447 -8.69 -18.74 18.35
N HIS A 448 -8.56 -18.25 17.12
CA HIS A 448 -8.49 -19.07 15.91
C HIS A 448 -7.07 -19.60 15.60
N ALA A 449 -6.11 -19.43 16.52
CA ALA A 449 -4.71 -19.80 16.36
C ALA A 449 -4.07 -19.31 15.04
N CYS A 450 -4.48 -18.12 14.57
CA CYS A 450 -3.96 -17.52 13.34
C CYS A 450 -2.48 -17.18 13.49
N THR A 451 -1.66 -17.76 12.62
CA THR A 451 -0.26 -17.33 12.42
C THR A 451 -0.26 -16.01 11.64
N ALA A 452 0.35 -14.97 12.19
CA ALA A 452 0.62 -13.76 11.43
C ALA A 452 1.49 -14.12 10.21
N PRO A 453 1.06 -13.79 8.98
CA PRO A 453 1.85 -14.09 7.80
C PRO A 453 3.13 -13.22 7.80
N PRO A 454 4.27 -13.72 7.26
CA PRO A 454 5.51 -12.93 7.25
C PRO A 454 5.32 -11.64 6.44
N PRO A 455 6.08 -10.57 6.74
CA PRO A 455 5.96 -9.33 5.97
C PRO A 455 6.28 -9.56 4.49
N LEU A 456 5.63 -8.80 3.61
CA LEU A 456 5.83 -8.88 2.16
C LEU A 456 7.13 -8.19 1.74
N PHE A 457 7.52 -7.16 2.49
CA PHE A 457 8.79 -6.45 2.41
C PHE A 457 9.28 -6.14 3.82
N THR A 458 10.59 -6.12 4.03
CA THR A 458 11.22 -5.70 5.30
C THR A 458 11.78 -4.29 5.17
N ASP A 459 12.30 -3.73 6.24
CA ASP A 459 13.17 -2.56 6.18
C ASP A 459 14.49 -2.90 5.44
N GLY A 460 15.29 -1.87 5.15
CA GLY A 460 16.64 -2.03 4.60
C GLY A 460 17.60 -2.75 5.56
N LEU A 461 18.77 -3.12 5.05
CA LEU A 461 19.83 -3.72 5.89
C LEU A 461 20.23 -2.78 7.04
N PRO A 462 20.24 -3.26 8.29
CA PRO A 462 20.67 -2.46 9.43
C PRO A 462 22.17 -2.12 9.35
N ASP A 463 22.61 -1.14 10.14
CA ASP A 463 24.04 -0.80 10.27
C ASP A 463 24.86 -1.87 10.99
N ARG A 464 24.20 -2.68 11.82
CA ARG A 464 24.81 -3.74 12.60
C ARG A 464 23.89 -4.96 12.66
N VAL A 465 24.47 -6.12 12.40
CA VAL A 465 23.77 -7.40 12.52
C VAL A 465 23.86 -7.88 13.96
N SER A 466 22.73 -8.25 14.55
CA SER A 466 22.69 -8.93 15.86
C SER A 466 22.92 -10.43 15.66
N PRO A 467 23.69 -11.12 16.52
CA PRO A 467 23.80 -12.58 16.48
C PRO A 467 22.44 -13.30 16.46
N GLN A 468 21.42 -12.72 17.10
CA GLN A 468 20.05 -13.25 17.15
C GLN A 468 19.28 -13.16 15.83
N SER A 469 19.79 -12.43 14.83
CA SER A 469 19.23 -12.35 13.48
C SER A 469 19.81 -13.40 12.52
N LEU A 470 20.77 -14.20 13.00
CA LEU A 470 21.34 -15.34 12.28
C LEU A 470 20.69 -16.64 12.74
N PRO A 471 20.66 -17.69 11.90
CA PRO A 471 20.14 -18.99 12.28
C PRO A 471 21.06 -19.70 13.28
N ASP A 472 20.50 -20.21 14.38
CA ASP A 472 21.24 -20.98 15.42
C ASP A 472 21.97 -22.20 14.85
N THR A 473 21.47 -22.78 13.76
CA THR A 473 22.05 -23.94 13.08
C THR A 473 21.97 -23.76 11.57
N CYS A 474 23.02 -24.16 10.86
CA CYS A 474 23.07 -24.19 9.40
C CYS A 474 23.18 -25.63 8.87
N ALA A 475 22.89 -25.84 7.59
CA ALA A 475 23.19 -27.10 6.92
C ALA A 475 24.71 -27.40 6.95
N PRO A 476 25.15 -28.67 6.91
CA PRO A 476 26.58 -28.99 6.92
C PRO A 476 27.35 -28.25 5.80
N GLY A 477 28.49 -27.65 6.16
CA GLY A 477 29.29 -26.84 5.24
C GLY A 477 28.69 -25.48 4.88
N HIS A 478 27.72 -24.97 5.65
CA HIS A 478 27.18 -23.62 5.48
C HIS A 478 27.53 -22.74 6.68
N LEU A 479 27.89 -21.48 6.41
CA LEU A 479 28.35 -20.52 7.42
C LEU A 479 27.57 -19.19 7.30
N PRO A 480 26.88 -18.71 8.36
CA PRO A 480 26.20 -17.43 8.34
C PRO A 480 27.21 -16.28 8.53
N LEU A 481 27.24 -15.35 7.58
CA LEU A 481 28.16 -14.21 7.57
C LEU A 481 27.49 -12.86 7.84
N GLY A 482 26.16 -12.80 7.86
CA GLY A 482 25.43 -11.55 8.07
C GLY A 482 24.01 -11.60 7.54
N LEU A 483 23.55 -10.49 6.95
CA LEU A 483 22.25 -10.33 6.31
C LEU A 483 22.43 -9.92 4.84
N VAL A 484 21.53 -10.36 3.96
CA VAL A 484 21.50 -10.04 2.52
C VAL A 484 20.19 -9.32 2.18
N ASP A 485 20.27 -8.31 1.32
CA ASP A 485 19.13 -7.62 0.73
C ASP A 485 18.93 -8.05 -0.71
N ASP A 486 17.72 -8.50 -1.05
CA ASP A 486 17.32 -8.77 -2.42
C ASP A 486 16.56 -7.59 -3.07
N GLY A 487 16.47 -6.46 -2.36
CA GLY A 487 15.72 -5.26 -2.77
C GLY A 487 14.23 -5.29 -2.46
N VAL A 488 13.75 -6.30 -1.71
CA VAL A 488 12.37 -6.46 -1.18
C VAL A 488 12.39 -6.97 0.27
N ALA A 489 13.18 -8.00 0.58
CA ALA A 489 13.30 -8.57 1.91
C ALA A 489 14.77 -8.76 2.30
N VAL A 490 15.05 -8.55 3.59
CA VAL A 490 16.32 -8.90 4.22
C VAL A 490 16.23 -10.32 4.75
N ALA A 491 17.22 -11.15 4.43
CA ALA A 491 17.32 -12.54 4.87
C ALA A 491 18.72 -12.83 5.45
N PRO A 492 18.91 -13.92 6.22
CA PRO A 492 20.24 -14.36 6.63
C PRO A 492 21.14 -14.65 5.43
N PHE A 493 22.32 -14.01 5.41
CA PHE A 493 23.35 -14.25 4.42
C PHE A 493 24.20 -15.44 4.86
N VAL A 494 24.02 -16.56 4.17
CA VAL A 494 24.69 -17.84 4.47
C VAL A 494 25.45 -18.31 3.23
N ILE A 495 26.74 -18.61 3.39
CA ILE A 495 27.59 -19.10 2.30
C ILE A 495 27.80 -20.61 2.43
N ASP A 496 27.64 -21.35 1.32
CA ASP A 496 28.17 -22.72 1.20
C ASP A 496 29.70 -22.65 1.08
N THR A 497 30.38 -23.16 2.10
CA THR A 497 31.84 -23.07 2.21
C THR A 497 32.56 -24.03 1.27
N ARG A 498 31.83 -24.97 0.65
CA ARG A 498 32.36 -25.97 -0.29
C ARG A 498 32.44 -25.44 -1.72
N THR A 499 31.82 -24.29 -2.03
CA THR A 499 31.86 -23.70 -3.38
C THR A 499 33.13 -22.89 -3.67
N GLY A 500 34.19 -23.08 -2.87
CA GLY A 500 35.56 -22.63 -3.15
C GLY A 500 36.14 -21.68 -2.08
N PRO A 501 37.12 -20.83 -2.45
CA PRO A 501 37.61 -19.74 -1.59
C PRO A 501 36.74 -18.47 -1.71
N LEU A 502 36.96 -17.49 -0.82
CA LEU A 502 36.25 -16.21 -0.77
C LEU A 502 37.23 -15.03 -0.62
N ALA A 503 37.18 -14.07 -1.54
CA ALA A 503 37.96 -12.83 -1.43
C ALA A 503 37.17 -11.71 -0.74
N VAL A 504 37.76 -11.07 0.26
CA VAL A 504 37.18 -9.92 0.99
C VAL A 504 37.95 -8.66 0.61
N VAL A 505 37.42 -7.86 -0.32
CA VAL A 505 38.12 -6.73 -0.95
C VAL A 505 37.62 -5.41 -0.40
N GLY A 506 38.53 -4.52 0.00
CA GLY A 506 38.16 -3.14 0.34
C GLY A 506 39.26 -2.39 1.08
N GLN A 507 39.06 -1.09 1.28
CA GLN A 507 40.04 -0.23 1.94
C GLN A 507 40.17 -0.51 3.46
N HIS A 508 41.11 0.18 4.11
CA HIS A 508 41.29 0.11 5.56
C HIS A 508 40.06 0.67 6.30
N GLY A 509 39.81 0.18 7.52
CA GLY A 509 38.67 0.63 8.35
C GLY A 509 37.28 0.14 7.91
N ARG A 510 37.15 -0.56 6.79
CA ARG A 510 35.84 -1.02 6.26
C ARG A 510 35.23 -2.23 6.98
N GLY A 511 35.99 -2.93 7.83
CA GLY A 511 35.51 -4.07 8.61
C GLY A 511 36.07 -5.45 8.22
N LYS A 512 37.01 -5.52 7.27
CA LYS A 512 37.65 -6.78 6.81
C LYS A 512 38.10 -7.68 7.97
N SER A 513 38.94 -7.16 8.85
CA SER A 513 39.48 -7.87 10.03
C SER A 513 38.43 -8.17 11.11
N ALA A 514 37.25 -7.53 11.08
CA ALA A 514 36.13 -7.87 11.95
C ALA A 514 35.30 -9.05 11.39
N LEU A 515 35.15 -9.13 10.07
CA LEU A 515 34.59 -10.29 9.39
C LEU A 515 35.50 -11.52 9.51
N LEU A 516 36.81 -11.38 9.29
CA LEU A 516 37.74 -12.52 9.40
C LEU A 516 37.73 -13.13 10.81
N ARG A 517 37.77 -12.29 11.86
CA ARG A 517 37.60 -12.74 13.25
C ARG A 517 36.25 -13.40 13.51
N TRP A 518 35.16 -12.90 12.92
CA TRP A 518 33.85 -13.56 12.99
C TRP A 518 33.90 -14.95 12.35
N ILE A 519 34.49 -15.09 11.16
CA ILE A 519 34.62 -16.37 10.46
C ILE A 519 35.44 -17.38 11.27
N GLU A 520 36.57 -16.97 11.85
CA GLU A 520 37.40 -17.81 12.72
C GLU A 520 36.66 -18.31 13.96
N GLN A 521 35.83 -17.45 14.57
CA GLN A 521 35.04 -17.79 15.76
C GLN A 521 33.80 -18.65 15.43
N ALA A 522 33.12 -18.34 14.33
CA ALA A 522 31.87 -18.99 13.94
C ALA A 522 32.11 -20.34 13.25
N ALA A 523 33.15 -20.49 12.43
CA ALA A 523 33.35 -21.70 11.63
C ALA A 523 33.38 -23.00 12.48
N PRO A 524 34.10 -23.08 13.62
CA PRO A 524 34.05 -24.25 14.49
C PRO A 524 32.65 -24.55 15.05
N VAL A 525 31.86 -23.53 15.36
CA VAL A 525 30.49 -23.66 15.89
C VAL A 525 29.54 -24.30 14.85
N TYR A 526 29.71 -23.95 13.58
CA TYR A 526 28.94 -24.51 12.46
C TYR A 526 29.60 -25.75 11.81
N GLY A 527 30.64 -26.32 12.42
CA GLY A 527 31.32 -27.52 11.92
C GLY A 527 32.12 -27.31 10.62
N VAL A 528 32.54 -26.07 10.35
CA VAL A 528 33.34 -25.66 9.19
C VAL A 528 34.82 -25.49 9.59
N THR A 529 35.74 -25.98 8.78
CA THR A 529 37.16 -25.62 8.87
C THR A 529 37.44 -24.44 7.95
N ALA A 530 37.54 -23.23 8.52
CA ALA A 530 37.91 -22.02 7.80
C ALA A 530 39.38 -21.66 8.02
N VAL A 531 40.01 -21.07 7.01
CA VAL A 531 41.38 -20.54 7.08
C VAL A 531 41.34 -19.11 6.58
N CYS A 532 41.55 -18.16 7.50
CA CYS A 532 41.55 -16.73 7.21
C CYS A 532 42.98 -16.21 6.98
N THR A 533 43.15 -15.28 6.04
CA THR A 533 44.39 -14.53 5.83
C THR A 533 44.06 -13.05 5.63
N ASP A 534 44.40 -12.21 6.62
CA ASP A 534 44.29 -10.75 6.45
C ASP A 534 45.46 -10.20 5.63
N ASP A 535 45.27 -9.05 5.00
CA ASP A 535 46.28 -8.33 4.19
C ASP A 535 47.06 -9.22 3.18
N ALA A 536 46.36 -10.08 2.45
CA ALA A 536 46.95 -11.05 1.51
C ALA A 536 47.55 -10.41 0.22
N ASP A 537 47.57 -9.08 0.13
CA ASP A 537 47.99 -8.30 -1.02
C ASP A 537 49.38 -8.70 -1.56
N GLU A 538 50.38 -8.76 -0.69
CA GLU A 538 51.75 -9.13 -1.09
C GLU A 538 51.90 -10.64 -1.27
N LEU A 539 51.11 -11.45 -0.55
CA LEU A 539 51.15 -12.91 -0.59
C LEU A 539 50.61 -13.49 -1.91
N LEU A 540 49.70 -12.77 -2.58
CA LEU A 540 49.17 -13.13 -3.90
C LEU A 540 50.05 -12.66 -5.08
N ASP A 541 51.06 -11.80 -4.88
CA ASP A 541 51.97 -11.44 -5.97
C ASP A 541 52.76 -12.69 -6.42
N PRO A 542 52.72 -13.10 -7.70
CA PRO A 542 53.48 -14.24 -8.21
C PRO A 542 54.97 -14.22 -7.85
N LEU A 543 55.57 -13.02 -7.80
CA LEU A 543 56.98 -12.77 -7.52
C LEU A 543 57.33 -12.69 -6.03
N CYS A 544 56.33 -12.80 -5.14
CA CYS A 544 56.56 -12.84 -3.70
C CYS A 544 57.36 -14.08 -3.30
N MET A 545 58.47 -13.85 -2.60
CA MET A 545 59.40 -14.89 -2.13
C MET A 545 59.18 -15.27 -0.66
N ASP A 546 58.15 -14.74 -0.01
CA ASP A 546 57.75 -15.14 1.35
C ASP A 546 57.24 -16.60 1.34
N ALA A 547 57.73 -17.43 2.26
CA ALA A 547 57.22 -18.78 2.47
C ALA A 547 55.70 -18.83 2.72
N ARG A 548 55.13 -17.77 3.31
CA ARG A 548 53.68 -17.60 3.52
C ARG A 548 52.90 -17.55 2.20
N ALA A 549 53.47 -16.95 1.14
CA ALA A 549 52.83 -16.92 -0.19
C ALA A 549 52.66 -18.35 -0.76
N GLY A 550 53.62 -19.24 -0.51
CA GLY A 550 53.51 -20.65 -0.85
C GLY A 550 52.37 -21.35 -0.11
N ALA A 551 52.20 -21.07 1.19
CA ALA A 551 51.12 -21.63 2.00
C ALA A 551 49.72 -21.17 1.53
N VAL A 552 49.53 -19.86 1.31
CA VAL A 552 48.26 -19.31 0.80
C VAL A 552 47.90 -19.90 -0.57
N ARG A 553 48.87 -20.00 -1.50
CA ARG A 553 48.65 -20.61 -2.83
C ARG A 553 48.32 -22.10 -2.75
N ALA A 554 48.79 -22.82 -1.73
CA ALA A 554 48.42 -24.21 -1.48
C ALA A 554 47.00 -24.34 -0.90
N GLN A 555 46.64 -23.47 0.05
CA GLN A 555 45.31 -23.40 0.66
C GLN A 555 44.21 -23.08 -0.35
N LEU A 556 44.47 -22.15 -1.28
CA LEU A 556 43.56 -21.84 -2.41
C LEU A 556 43.31 -23.03 -3.35
N ARG A 557 44.10 -24.12 -3.25
CA ARG A 557 43.94 -25.37 -4.00
C ARG A 557 43.38 -26.52 -3.16
N ASP A 558 43.19 -26.34 -1.85
CA ASP A 558 42.63 -27.36 -0.97
C ASP A 558 41.09 -27.27 -0.94
N PRO A 559 40.34 -28.23 -1.51
CA PRO A 559 38.89 -28.21 -1.51
C PRO A 559 38.27 -28.57 -0.14
N ARG A 560 39.09 -28.92 0.87
CA ARG A 560 38.62 -29.33 2.21
C ARG A 560 38.51 -28.18 3.20
N ALA A 561 39.21 -27.07 2.95
CA ALA A 561 39.28 -25.93 3.85
C ALA A 561 38.64 -24.69 3.20
N PHE A 562 37.78 -24.00 3.94
CA PHE A 562 37.18 -22.75 3.49
C PHE A 562 38.18 -21.61 3.60
N THR A 563 38.91 -21.36 2.50
CA THR A 563 39.95 -20.34 2.45
C THR A 563 39.34 -18.96 2.22
N VAL A 564 39.55 -18.03 3.16
CA VAL A 564 39.07 -16.65 3.08
C VAL A 564 40.27 -15.72 3.19
N PHE A 565 40.38 -14.75 2.28
CA PHE A 565 41.51 -13.83 2.28
C PHE A 565 41.08 -12.39 2.02
N ALA A 566 41.67 -11.44 2.75
CA ALA A 566 41.37 -10.03 2.59
C ALA A 566 42.38 -9.33 1.67
N LEU A 567 41.89 -8.36 0.90
CA LEU A 567 42.67 -7.56 -0.05
C LEU A 567 42.28 -6.08 0.02
N SER A 568 43.22 -5.21 -0.36
CA SER A 568 43.01 -3.76 -0.51
C SER A 568 42.29 -3.39 -1.81
N SER A 569 42.46 -4.18 -2.88
CA SER A 569 41.83 -4.00 -4.20
C SER A 569 41.87 -5.29 -5.03
N THR A 570 40.93 -5.46 -5.95
CA THR A 570 40.89 -6.58 -6.91
C THR A 570 42.06 -6.62 -7.88
N ARG A 571 42.84 -5.54 -8.04
CA ARG A 571 44.00 -5.51 -8.97
C ARG A 571 45.01 -6.64 -8.75
N ARG A 572 45.02 -7.25 -7.56
CA ARG A 572 45.87 -8.39 -7.21
C ARG A 572 45.24 -9.77 -7.49
N LEU A 573 43.92 -9.84 -7.73
CA LEU A 573 43.21 -11.00 -8.26
C LEU A 573 43.48 -11.15 -9.78
N ARG A 574 44.74 -11.44 -10.15
CA ARG A 574 45.16 -11.56 -11.56
C ARG A 574 44.55 -12.75 -12.31
N ILE A 575 43.98 -13.73 -11.61
CA ILE A 575 43.31 -14.90 -12.21
C ILE A 575 41.89 -14.99 -11.62
N PRO A 576 40.87 -14.45 -12.31
CA PRO A 576 39.47 -14.51 -11.86
C PRO A 576 38.97 -15.94 -11.60
N GLU A 577 39.52 -16.91 -12.34
CA GLU A 577 39.20 -18.34 -12.27
C GLU A 577 39.51 -18.98 -10.90
N HIS A 578 40.41 -18.39 -10.11
CA HIS A 578 40.77 -18.90 -8.77
C HIS A 578 39.90 -18.32 -7.65
N CYS A 579 39.17 -17.24 -7.89
CA CYS A 579 38.23 -16.69 -6.91
C CYS A 579 37.10 -15.91 -7.61
N THR A 580 36.02 -16.65 -7.91
CA THR A 580 34.78 -16.14 -8.49
C THR A 580 33.92 -15.41 -7.46
N ARG A 581 33.96 -15.84 -6.19
CA ARG A 581 33.15 -15.32 -5.09
C ARG A 581 33.88 -14.21 -4.34
N ARG A 582 33.24 -13.04 -4.23
CA ARG A 582 33.87 -11.82 -3.69
C ARG A 582 32.90 -11.08 -2.79
N LEU A 583 33.41 -10.55 -1.68
CA LEU A 583 32.76 -9.54 -0.85
C LEU A 583 33.52 -8.23 -1.05
N ILE A 584 32.91 -7.25 -1.72
CA ILE A 584 33.52 -5.94 -1.97
C ILE A 584 32.92 -4.94 -0.99
N LEU A 585 33.74 -4.41 -0.09
CA LEU A 585 33.39 -3.33 0.83
C LEU A 585 33.71 -2.01 0.11
N PRO A 586 32.70 -1.26 -0.36
CA PRO A 586 32.91 -0.14 -1.26
C PRO A 586 33.65 1.01 -0.57
N CYS A 587 34.38 1.79 -1.38
CA CYS A 587 35.09 2.96 -0.92
C CYS A 587 34.28 4.26 -1.07
N GLY A 588 33.33 4.30 -2.00
CA GLY A 588 32.55 5.49 -2.38
C GLY A 588 33.14 6.24 -3.59
N GLU A 589 34.33 5.87 -4.05
CA GLU A 589 34.89 6.36 -5.32
C GLU A 589 34.37 5.50 -6.47
N ARG A 590 33.36 6.00 -7.19
CA ARG A 590 32.67 5.27 -8.28
C ARG A 590 33.61 4.57 -9.26
N ALA A 591 34.73 5.19 -9.64
CA ALA A 591 35.69 4.60 -10.57
C ALA A 591 36.44 3.39 -10.00
N VAL A 592 36.68 3.36 -8.69
CA VAL A 592 37.32 2.25 -7.96
C VAL A 592 36.29 1.15 -7.71
N ASP A 593 35.11 1.49 -7.21
CA ASP A 593 34.04 0.53 -6.92
C ASP A 593 33.58 -0.25 -8.18
N LEU A 594 33.47 0.43 -9.32
CA LEU A 594 33.23 -0.21 -10.63
C LEU A 594 34.40 -1.09 -11.08
N ALA A 595 35.65 -0.68 -10.82
CA ALA A 595 36.84 -1.43 -11.21
C ALA A 595 37.05 -2.69 -10.34
N ASP A 596 36.65 -2.65 -9.07
CA ASP A 596 36.59 -3.82 -8.20
C ASP A 596 35.40 -4.75 -8.53
N GLY A 597 34.46 -4.28 -9.34
CA GLY A 597 33.45 -5.11 -10.01
C GLY A 597 32.02 -4.95 -9.51
N ILE A 598 31.73 -3.95 -8.67
CA ILE A 598 30.34 -3.65 -8.26
C ILE A 598 29.55 -3.19 -9.49
N PRO A 599 28.39 -3.80 -9.82
CA PRO A 599 27.58 -3.37 -10.97
C PRO A 599 27.08 -1.94 -10.80
N ALA A 600 27.08 -1.17 -11.90
CA ALA A 600 26.69 0.24 -11.89
C ALA A 600 25.27 0.47 -11.35
N ASP A 601 24.34 -0.44 -11.65
CA ASP A 601 22.94 -0.32 -11.20
C ASP A 601 22.81 -0.50 -9.68
N LEU A 602 23.52 -1.48 -9.10
CA LEU A 602 23.56 -1.67 -7.65
C LEU A 602 24.25 -0.48 -6.97
N LEU A 603 25.38 -0.02 -7.52
CA LEU A 603 26.11 1.14 -7.03
C LEU A 603 25.28 2.43 -7.05
N ASN A 604 24.32 2.56 -7.99
CA ASN A 604 23.38 3.68 -8.04
C ASN A 604 22.29 3.63 -6.95
N THR A 605 22.02 2.46 -6.35
CA THR A 605 21.02 2.31 -5.27
C THR A 605 21.58 2.55 -3.87
N MET A 606 22.91 2.49 -3.72
CA MET A 606 23.62 2.71 -2.47
C MET A 606 23.82 4.21 -2.22
N ASP A 607 23.72 4.65 -0.97
CA ASP A 607 23.93 6.06 -0.61
C ASP A 607 25.23 6.30 0.19
N GLY A 608 25.45 7.56 0.59
CA GLY A 608 26.62 7.94 1.37
C GLY A 608 26.67 7.34 2.78
N GLU A 609 25.58 6.78 3.31
CA GLU A 609 25.55 6.04 4.58
C GLU A 609 25.96 4.58 4.37
N ASP A 610 25.42 3.90 3.35
CA ASP A 610 25.91 2.60 2.89
C ASP A 610 27.42 2.62 2.60
N MET A 611 27.93 3.70 1.98
CA MET A 611 29.36 3.92 1.74
C MET A 611 30.19 4.27 2.99
N ARG A 612 29.59 4.35 4.19
CA ARG A 612 30.28 4.63 5.46
C ARG A 612 30.11 3.52 6.49
N THR A 613 28.99 2.81 6.48
CA THR A 613 28.67 1.71 7.42
C THR A 613 29.70 0.58 7.32
N PRO A 614 30.49 0.31 8.38
CA PRO A 614 31.44 -0.81 8.39
C PRO A 614 30.72 -2.14 8.24
N GLY A 615 31.28 -3.06 7.45
CA GLY A 615 30.63 -4.34 7.14
C GLY A 615 29.54 -4.27 6.06
N ARG A 616 29.17 -3.08 5.57
CA ARG A 616 28.37 -2.98 4.35
C ARG A 616 29.23 -3.43 3.16
N ALA A 617 28.73 -4.37 2.38
CA ALA A 617 29.44 -4.93 1.24
C ALA A 617 28.51 -5.34 0.11
N VAL A 618 29.08 -5.60 -1.05
CA VAL A 618 28.43 -6.27 -2.17
C VAL A 618 29.01 -7.67 -2.29
N TYR A 619 28.16 -8.69 -2.12
CA TYR A 619 28.51 -10.07 -2.47
C TYR A 619 28.36 -10.25 -3.98
N ILE A 620 29.37 -10.84 -4.63
CA ILE A 620 29.35 -11.19 -6.05
C ILE A 620 29.69 -12.67 -6.18
N ASP A 621 28.82 -13.40 -6.87
CA ASP A 621 28.99 -14.81 -7.21
C ASP A 621 28.27 -15.13 -8.53
N SER A 622 28.95 -15.79 -9.45
CA SER A 622 28.34 -16.37 -10.66
C SER A 622 27.48 -15.40 -11.49
N GLY A 623 27.86 -14.11 -11.51
CA GLY A 623 27.14 -13.04 -12.23
C GLY A 623 26.00 -12.38 -11.44
N VAL A 624 25.68 -12.87 -10.24
CA VAL A 624 24.74 -12.24 -9.30
C VAL A 624 25.51 -11.32 -8.37
N ALA A 625 24.97 -10.12 -8.13
CA ALA A 625 25.47 -9.19 -7.13
C ALA A 625 24.35 -8.83 -6.13
N GLN A 626 24.64 -8.88 -4.84
CA GLN A 626 23.66 -8.60 -3.77
C GLN A 626 24.29 -7.69 -2.71
N LEU A 627 23.49 -6.77 -2.18
CA LEU A 627 23.90 -5.95 -1.04
C LEU A 627 23.85 -6.79 0.24
N VAL A 628 24.88 -6.72 1.07
CA VAL A 628 24.95 -7.46 2.34
C VAL A 628 25.41 -6.54 3.47
N GLN A 629 24.93 -6.83 4.68
CA GLN A 629 25.54 -6.35 5.92
C GLN A 629 26.22 -7.53 6.60
N LEU A 630 27.52 -7.43 6.78
CA LEU A 630 28.35 -8.47 7.38
C LEU A 630 28.34 -8.37 8.91
N MET A 631 28.49 -9.53 9.55
CA MET A 631 28.82 -9.62 10.97
C MET A 631 30.18 -8.97 11.25
N ALA A 632 30.25 -8.26 12.37
CA ALA A 632 31.50 -7.83 12.97
C ALA A 632 31.66 -8.52 14.33
N ALA A 633 32.77 -9.22 14.55
CA ALA A 633 33.15 -9.65 15.88
C ALA A 633 33.44 -8.42 16.76
N SER A 634 32.76 -8.34 17.91
CA SER A 634 32.93 -7.31 18.94
C SER A 634 34.36 -7.26 19.46
#